data_AF-A0AAW1NK88-F1
#
_entry.id   AF-A0AAW1NK88-F1
#
_cell.length_a   1.000
_cell.length_b   1.000
_cell.length_c   1.000
_cell.angle_alpha   90.00
_cell.angle_beta   90.00
_cell.angle_gamma   90.00
#
_symmetry.space_group_name_H-M   'P 1'
#
loop_
_entity.id
_entity.type
_entity.pdbx_description
1 polymer ?
#
loop_
_entity_poly.entity_id
_entity_poly.type
_entity_poly.pdbx_seq_one_letter_code
_entity_poly.pdbx_strand_id
1 'polypeptide(L)'
;MEEENIVDEDIDSLSSSEDEDDKASERRAAELEEQLSQNMYLYDVHVELVGLYRKVADLTSMRAAYERFHKYFPIAPKLWLTWIHDEIQIADSSEEKNFILQLFNKAMEDYHSVKLWQEYAQFAIGFCSIEEVRSILERGLNSVGLHVCDGSLLWDTLREFELAHLSLAEAGSEEFATQLLRVVEIYRRQLSVPLLDMEKTYKEWEDFIQQLPDDHGIDVKQIEWGYKKAQQLLESYKPYEESLTFAKNEDEMFKVYSDYINFVKDPSLKMVLYERAVCELCLNAVLWENYCYYTLELGEIASKVSERALRNCPWHVTLWVTRLRTLEVLQKPKEDLTACFEEAVKSVPVTDVLDLWFAYIEYIKRNADDMELLDKLLLQAKEQLEPHQKSKILRFQARIHAKNGDITGARKIWSEIMSHAINKSSAYAWIEYLEIEKRFGDSKCVRQVYQRAISNCRDWQHYFADEWVMYEREIGTIDDILKCVQKCKEKVKYIREDTLTQSKDSKRKFDEEDGKYNQPKRHKVGGVHPKYNSESKQKDVSMKESRRPPAKVRNPPTDIDTEKTVFLSNFVPKVTETEFKKLFPNAKDIIIPTDRKGIPKNFAYVLFETADEAAETLKRDRLPIDGRPLFISKCQKDRTQRQPVFKYSGKFEGNKLFVKGLPKHYNKERVEEIFKPYKAIDVRLVTRFNGEPRGFAYVDFATVEDANLAMKNTDQMILGEHTISVAMSAPPNKRKEPLPVSHPPTVRNSKSKLEIPFIPRSVKVKQTEPKEVPNISKTNDDFRKMLLDK
;
A
#
# COMPACT_ATOMS: atom_id res chain seq x y z
N MET A 1 64.62 36.39 -46.50
CA MET A 1 63.41 37.14 -46.90
C MET A 1 62.63 36.17 -47.77
N GLU A 2 61.57 35.53 -47.31
CA GLU A 2 60.63 35.84 -46.22
C GLU A 2 60.19 34.54 -45.53
N GLU A 3 60.16 34.58 -44.20
CA GLU A 3 59.25 33.80 -43.38
C GLU A 3 57.84 34.39 -43.56
N GLU A 4 56.79 33.57 -43.61
CA GLU A 4 55.51 33.95 -43.00
C GLU A 4 54.61 32.72 -42.74
N ASN A 5 54.46 32.46 -41.44
CA ASN A 5 53.35 31.88 -40.68
C ASN A 5 52.12 31.38 -41.45
N ILE A 6 51.84 30.08 -41.30
CA ILE A 6 50.47 29.55 -41.34
C ILE A 6 50.11 29.19 -39.91
N VAL A 7 48.98 29.76 -39.50
CA VAL A 7 48.44 29.89 -38.15
C VAL A 7 47.91 28.56 -37.61
N ASP A 8 48.42 28.17 -36.43
CA ASP A 8 47.84 27.20 -35.49
C ASP A 8 46.78 27.92 -34.62
N GLU A 9 45.51 28.05 -35.06
CA GLU A 9 44.44 28.65 -34.22
C GLU A 9 43.20 27.78 -33.99
N ASP A 10 43.09 26.58 -34.58
CA ASP A 10 41.84 25.80 -34.49
C ASP A 10 41.87 24.61 -33.49
N ILE A 11 42.95 24.43 -32.71
CA ILE A 11 43.06 23.33 -31.73
C ILE A 11 42.76 23.78 -30.28
N ASP A 12 42.88 25.07 -29.95
CA ASP A 12 42.70 25.56 -28.57
C ASP A 12 41.23 25.79 -28.15
N SER A 13 40.28 25.83 -29.10
CA SER A 13 38.88 26.17 -28.77
C SER A 13 38.07 25.00 -28.20
N LEU A 14 38.38 23.75 -28.57
CA LEU A 14 37.69 22.54 -28.09
C LEU A 14 38.16 22.10 -26.70
N SER A 15 39.43 22.32 -26.36
CA SER A 15 39.96 22.07 -25.00
C SER A 15 39.33 23.00 -23.97
N SER A 16 39.06 24.26 -24.34
CA SER A 16 38.55 25.26 -23.41
C SER A 16 37.11 24.99 -22.91
N SER A 17 36.29 24.30 -23.72
CA SER A 17 34.90 24.00 -23.35
C SER A 17 34.76 22.77 -22.44
N GLU A 18 35.58 21.74 -22.65
CA GLU A 18 35.61 20.57 -21.75
C GLU A 18 36.13 20.98 -20.36
N ASP A 19 37.15 21.84 -20.31
CA ASP A 19 37.68 22.39 -19.06
C ASP A 19 36.67 23.26 -18.28
N GLU A 20 35.76 23.98 -18.94
CA GLU A 20 34.71 24.77 -18.28
C GLU A 20 33.58 23.88 -17.74
N ASP A 21 33.19 22.84 -18.48
CA ASP A 21 32.16 21.87 -18.07
C ASP A 21 32.64 20.99 -16.91
N ASP A 22 33.92 20.60 -16.89
CA ASP A 22 34.53 19.86 -15.79
C ASP A 22 34.65 20.73 -14.54
N LYS A 23 35.11 21.99 -14.67
CA LYS A 23 35.12 22.95 -13.55
C LYS A 23 33.72 23.24 -13.00
N ALA A 24 32.70 23.29 -13.86
CA ALA A 24 31.32 23.43 -13.41
C ALA A 24 30.84 22.19 -12.64
N SER A 25 31.20 21.00 -13.12
CA SER A 25 30.88 19.72 -12.47
C SER A 25 31.59 19.57 -11.12
N GLU A 26 32.85 20.00 -11.02
CA GLU A 26 33.63 20.05 -9.76
C GLU A 26 33.03 21.02 -8.74
N ARG A 27 32.64 22.22 -9.16
CA ARG A 27 31.96 23.20 -8.28
C ARG A 27 30.66 22.63 -7.74
N ARG A 28 29.86 21.98 -8.61
CA ARG A 28 28.62 21.33 -8.21
C ARG A 28 28.89 20.19 -7.22
N ALA A 29 29.90 19.36 -7.47
CA ALA A 29 30.30 18.30 -6.55
C ALA A 29 30.66 18.86 -5.17
N ALA A 30 31.41 19.97 -5.11
CA ALA A 30 31.76 20.64 -3.85
C ALA A 30 30.53 21.18 -3.09
N GLU A 31 29.54 21.74 -3.79
CA GLU A 31 28.26 22.17 -3.18
C GLU A 31 27.48 20.98 -2.58
N LEU A 32 27.46 19.85 -3.29
CA LEU A 32 26.79 18.64 -2.80
C LEU A 32 27.53 18.03 -1.61
N GLU A 33 28.87 18.05 -1.61
CA GLU A 33 29.69 17.67 -0.46
C GLU A 33 29.40 18.53 0.78
N GLU A 34 29.23 19.84 0.61
CA GLU A 34 28.83 20.74 1.70
C GLU A 34 27.43 20.40 2.21
N GLN A 35 26.47 20.14 1.33
CA GLN A 35 25.12 19.70 1.73
C GLN A 35 25.16 18.39 2.51
N LEU A 36 25.96 17.42 2.07
CA LEU A 36 26.13 16.17 2.80
C LEU A 36 26.77 16.40 4.17
N SER A 37 27.74 17.32 4.28
CA SER A 37 28.38 17.67 5.56
C SER A 37 27.37 18.17 6.61
N GLN A 38 26.28 18.79 6.15
CA GLN A 38 25.17 19.23 7.00
C GLN A 38 24.17 18.11 7.27
N ASN A 39 23.85 17.30 6.26
CA ASN A 39 22.94 16.16 6.35
C ASN A 39 23.37 15.00 5.46
N MET A 40 23.88 13.94 6.08
CA MET A 40 24.34 12.73 5.38
C MET A 40 23.20 11.87 4.81
N TYR A 41 21.95 12.15 5.17
CA TYR A 41 20.77 11.35 4.80
C TYR A 41 20.02 11.91 3.58
N LEU A 42 20.73 12.59 2.67
CA LEU A 42 20.16 13.11 1.42
C LEU A 42 20.44 12.14 0.25
N TYR A 43 19.48 11.26 -0.04
CA TYR A 43 19.62 10.22 -1.07
C TYR A 43 19.93 10.80 -2.48
N ASP A 44 19.10 11.74 -2.95
CA ASP A 44 19.25 12.32 -4.29
C ASP A 44 20.60 13.01 -4.48
N VAL A 45 21.12 13.60 -3.40
CA VAL A 45 22.43 14.27 -3.37
C VAL A 45 23.57 13.25 -3.55
N HIS A 46 23.50 12.08 -2.88
CA HIS A 46 24.49 11.01 -3.10
C HIS A 46 24.47 10.49 -4.54
N VAL A 47 23.28 10.30 -5.12
CA VAL A 47 23.13 9.82 -6.51
C VAL A 47 23.71 10.84 -7.51
N GLU A 48 23.38 12.12 -7.35
CA GLU A 48 23.91 13.19 -8.21
C GLU A 48 25.43 13.29 -8.10
N LEU A 49 25.97 13.27 -6.87
CA LEU A 49 27.39 13.41 -6.60
C LEU A 49 28.23 12.29 -7.21
N VAL A 50 27.79 11.04 -7.06
CA VAL A 50 28.44 9.89 -7.70
C VAL A 50 28.44 10.02 -9.22
N GLY A 51 27.32 10.47 -9.80
CA GLY A 51 27.22 10.73 -11.24
C GLY A 51 28.18 11.82 -11.72
N LEU A 52 28.38 12.87 -10.93
CA LEU A 52 29.33 13.95 -11.23
C LEU A 52 30.78 13.48 -11.17
N TYR A 53 31.20 12.79 -10.11
CA TYR A 53 32.58 12.28 -10.02
C TYR A 53 32.92 11.29 -11.14
N ARG A 54 31.94 10.49 -11.56
CA ARG A 54 32.09 9.62 -12.73
C ARG A 54 32.26 10.42 -14.03
N LYS A 55 31.52 11.51 -14.21
CA LYS A 55 31.63 12.39 -15.38
C LYS A 55 33.01 13.05 -15.47
N VAL A 56 33.54 13.51 -14.33
CA VAL A 56 34.86 14.16 -14.21
C VAL A 56 36.02 13.15 -14.19
N ALA A 57 35.72 11.84 -14.24
CA ALA A 57 36.71 10.75 -14.16
C ALA A 57 37.61 10.78 -12.90
N ASP A 58 37.17 11.40 -11.80
CA ASP A 58 37.85 11.32 -10.50
C ASP A 58 37.49 10.02 -9.79
N LEU A 59 38.24 8.96 -10.10
CA LEU A 59 38.02 7.61 -9.59
C LEU A 59 38.16 7.51 -8.07
N THR A 60 39.02 8.33 -7.46
CA THR A 60 39.27 8.26 -6.00
C THR A 60 38.08 8.84 -5.25
N SER A 61 37.61 10.01 -5.66
CA SER A 61 36.43 10.63 -5.08
C SER A 61 35.16 9.86 -5.41
N MET A 62 35.06 9.26 -6.60
CA MET A 62 33.95 8.38 -6.98
C MET A 62 33.84 7.18 -6.02
N ARG A 63 34.94 6.45 -5.78
CA ARG A 63 34.97 5.32 -4.85
C ARG A 63 34.60 5.74 -3.43
N ALA A 64 35.13 6.86 -2.96
CA ALA A 64 34.80 7.39 -1.64
C ALA A 64 33.32 7.79 -1.52
N ALA A 65 32.76 8.39 -2.58
CA ALA A 65 31.35 8.76 -2.64
C ALA A 65 30.43 7.53 -2.62
N TYR A 66 30.75 6.49 -3.39
CA TYR A 66 30.00 5.22 -3.35
C TYR A 66 30.08 4.52 -1.99
N GLU A 67 31.26 4.41 -1.37
CA GLU A 67 31.40 3.79 -0.04
C GLU A 67 30.63 4.58 1.02
N ARG A 68 30.64 5.92 0.96
CA ARG A 68 29.81 6.75 1.82
C ARG A 68 28.33 6.54 1.52
N PHE A 69 27.93 6.50 0.26
CA PHE A 69 26.53 6.29 -0.12
C PHE A 69 26.03 4.96 0.45
N HIS A 70 26.78 3.89 0.22
CA HIS A 70 26.49 2.56 0.76
C HIS A 70 26.40 2.54 2.29
N LYS A 71 27.26 3.29 3.00
CA LYS A 71 27.21 3.37 4.46
C LYS A 71 25.86 3.86 4.99
N TYR A 72 25.21 4.79 4.30
CA TYR A 72 23.95 5.38 4.76
C TYR A 72 22.71 4.77 4.08
N PHE A 73 22.84 4.28 2.84
CA PHE A 73 21.73 3.81 2.04
C PHE A 73 22.06 2.51 1.30
N PRO A 74 21.10 1.59 1.15
CA PRO A 74 21.23 0.49 0.21
C PRO A 74 21.28 1.04 -1.22
N ILE A 75 22.25 0.60 -2.00
CA ILE A 75 22.43 1.04 -3.38
C ILE A 75 21.60 0.14 -4.30
N ALA A 76 20.86 0.74 -5.23
CA ALA A 76 20.03 0.00 -6.18
C ALA A 76 20.90 -0.86 -7.12
N PRO A 77 20.43 -2.04 -7.57
CA PRO A 77 21.22 -2.94 -8.42
C PRO A 77 21.83 -2.28 -9.67
N LYS A 78 21.11 -1.33 -10.27
CA LYS A 78 21.59 -0.58 -11.45
C LYS A 78 22.84 0.26 -11.14
N LEU A 79 22.88 0.90 -9.96
CA LEU A 79 24.01 1.73 -9.53
C LEU A 79 25.20 0.88 -9.09
N TRP A 80 24.94 -0.27 -8.46
CA TRP A 80 25.98 -1.27 -8.20
C TRP A 80 26.64 -1.75 -9.49
N LEU A 81 25.83 -2.11 -10.50
CA LEU A 81 26.34 -2.53 -11.80
C LEU A 81 27.16 -1.43 -12.49
N THR A 82 26.74 -0.16 -12.41
CA THR A 82 27.54 0.93 -13.00
C THR A 82 28.90 1.04 -12.33
N TRP A 83 28.95 1.01 -10.99
CA TRP A 83 30.22 1.06 -10.27
C TRP A 83 31.10 -0.14 -10.61
N ILE A 84 30.55 -1.34 -10.55
CA ILE A 84 31.30 -2.58 -10.81
C ILE A 84 31.84 -2.59 -12.25
N HIS A 85 31.06 -2.16 -13.25
CA HIS A 85 31.54 -2.09 -14.63
C HIS A 85 32.67 -1.08 -14.80
N ASP A 86 32.60 0.08 -14.13
CA ASP A 86 33.70 1.05 -14.15
C ASP A 86 34.96 0.43 -13.56
N GLU A 87 34.87 -0.27 -12.42
CA GLU A 87 36.01 -0.97 -11.81
C GLU A 87 36.56 -2.10 -12.69
N ILE A 88 35.70 -2.86 -13.38
CA ILE A 88 36.12 -3.91 -14.31
C ILE A 88 36.94 -3.34 -15.48
N GLN A 89 36.61 -2.14 -15.96
CA GLN A 89 37.36 -1.48 -17.04
C GLN A 89 38.74 -1.00 -16.60
N ILE A 90 38.92 -0.74 -15.30
CA ILE A 90 40.16 -0.22 -14.72
C ILE A 90 41.07 -1.35 -14.22
N ALA A 91 40.50 -2.49 -13.82
CA ALA A 91 41.22 -3.55 -13.14
C ALA A 91 42.17 -4.35 -14.05
N ASP A 92 43.47 -4.15 -13.85
CA ASP A 92 44.53 -4.88 -14.57
C ASP A 92 45.24 -5.91 -13.68
N SER A 93 45.22 -5.71 -12.36
CA SER A 93 45.89 -6.59 -11.40
C SER A 93 44.96 -7.67 -10.80
N SER A 94 45.52 -8.78 -10.34
CA SER A 94 44.76 -9.81 -9.61
C SER A 94 44.18 -9.29 -8.29
N GLU A 95 44.80 -8.29 -7.68
CA GLU A 95 44.32 -7.65 -6.45
C GLU A 95 43.06 -6.82 -6.71
N GLU A 96 43.03 -6.03 -7.78
CA GLU A 96 41.85 -5.27 -8.21
C GLU A 96 40.70 -6.19 -8.64
N LYS A 97 41.01 -7.31 -9.30
CA LYS A 97 40.00 -8.33 -9.63
C LYS A 97 39.39 -8.96 -8.37
N ASN A 98 40.20 -9.24 -7.34
CA ASN A 98 39.70 -9.70 -6.05
C ASN A 98 38.85 -8.63 -5.34
N PHE A 99 39.21 -7.35 -5.47
CA PHE A 99 38.40 -6.24 -4.98
C PHE A 99 37.02 -6.19 -5.67
N ILE A 100 36.95 -6.41 -6.98
CA ILE A 100 35.66 -6.51 -7.71
C ILE A 100 34.81 -7.68 -7.19
N LEU A 101 35.40 -8.84 -6.89
CA LEU A 101 34.66 -9.95 -6.28
C LEU A 101 34.10 -9.57 -4.90
N GLN A 102 34.84 -8.80 -4.11
CA GLN A 102 34.33 -8.27 -2.83
C GLN A 102 33.19 -7.26 -3.05
N LEU A 103 33.30 -6.44 -4.10
CA LEU A 103 32.27 -5.46 -4.47
C LEU A 103 30.96 -6.14 -4.87
N PHE A 104 31.02 -7.23 -5.64
CA PHE A 104 29.85 -8.06 -5.92
C PHE A 104 29.24 -8.63 -4.65
N ASN A 105 30.04 -9.15 -3.71
CA ASN A 105 29.51 -9.67 -2.45
C ASN A 105 28.81 -8.58 -1.62
N LYS A 106 29.38 -7.36 -1.55
CA LYS A 106 28.70 -6.21 -0.92
C LYS A 106 27.37 -5.89 -1.61
N ALA A 107 27.34 -5.88 -2.95
CA ALA A 107 26.12 -5.58 -3.71
C ALA A 107 24.97 -6.58 -3.41
N MET A 108 25.29 -7.86 -3.17
CA MET A 108 24.28 -8.87 -2.82
C MET A 108 23.67 -8.69 -1.42
N GLU A 109 24.31 -7.91 -0.53
CA GLU A 109 23.78 -7.65 0.81
C GLU A 109 22.63 -6.64 0.78
N ASP A 110 22.62 -5.73 -0.20
CA ASP A 110 21.59 -4.70 -0.34
C ASP A 110 20.30 -5.26 -0.95
N TYR A 111 20.38 -5.85 -2.15
CA TYR A 111 19.24 -6.37 -2.89
C TYR A 111 19.54 -7.65 -3.66
N HIS A 112 18.54 -8.52 -3.76
CA HIS A 112 18.62 -9.72 -4.59
C HIS A 112 18.31 -9.36 -6.04
N SER A 113 19.31 -9.42 -6.92
CA SER A 113 19.14 -9.12 -8.34
C SER A 113 19.73 -10.21 -9.22
N VAL A 114 18.93 -10.72 -10.14
CA VAL A 114 19.37 -11.74 -11.11
C VAL A 114 20.49 -11.21 -11.99
N LYS A 115 20.39 -9.95 -12.45
CA LYS A 115 21.39 -9.34 -13.32
C LYS A 115 22.73 -9.18 -12.62
N LEU A 116 22.72 -8.75 -11.34
CA LEU A 116 23.95 -8.68 -10.56
C LEU A 116 24.60 -10.07 -10.39
N TRP A 117 23.82 -11.11 -10.10
CA TRP A 117 24.35 -12.48 -10.00
C TRP A 117 24.90 -13.01 -11.33
N GLN A 118 24.24 -12.67 -12.45
CA GLN A 118 24.69 -13.05 -13.78
C GLN A 118 26.04 -12.41 -14.12
N GLU A 119 26.19 -11.10 -13.91
CA GLU A 119 27.46 -10.38 -14.13
C GLU A 119 28.55 -10.88 -13.18
N TYR A 120 28.20 -11.19 -11.92
CA TYR A 120 29.15 -11.78 -10.98
C TYR A 120 29.66 -13.14 -11.48
N ALA A 121 28.76 -14.01 -11.94
CA ALA A 121 29.14 -15.31 -12.48
C ALA A 121 29.99 -15.16 -13.76
N GLN A 122 29.62 -14.28 -14.68
CA GLN A 122 30.35 -14.05 -15.93
C GLN A 122 31.76 -13.51 -15.67
N PHE A 123 31.91 -12.56 -14.74
CA PHE A 123 33.21 -12.06 -14.32
C PHE A 123 34.05 -13.18 -13.66
N ALA A 124 33.44 -13.98 -12.78
CA ALA A 124 34.12 -15.07 -12.11
C ALA A 124 34.59 -16.17 -13.08
N ILE A 125 33.83 -16.48 -14.14
CA ILE A 125 34.23 -17.46 -15.18
C ILE A 125 35.56 -17.09 -15.82
N GLY A 126 35.85 -15.78 -15.98
CA GLY A 126 37.09 -15.31 -16.61
C GLY A 126 38.32 -15.33 -15.71
N PHE A 127 38.18 -15.51 -14.39
CA PHE A 127 39.25 -15.26 -13.42
C PHE A 127 39.38 -16.31 -12.30
N CYS A 128 38.27 -16.87 -11.82
CA CYS A 128 38.24 -17.79 -10.70
C CYS A 128 38.43 -19.26 -11.14
N SER A 129 38.68 -20.12 -10.16
CA SER A 129 38.66 -21.58 -10.37
C SER A 129 37.25 -22.10 -10.67
N ILE A 130 37.19 -23.28 -11.27
CA ILE A 130 35.92 -23.94 -11.66
C ILE A 130 35.03 -24.13 -10.42
N GLU A 131 35.60 -24.55 -9.30
CA GLU A 131 34.90 -24.79 -8.03
C GLU A 131 34.34 -23.50 -7.44
N GLU A 132 35.08 -22.39 -7.53
CA GLU A 132 34.63 -21.07 -7.07
C GLU A 132 33.45 -20.56 -7.92
N VAL A 133 33.54 -20.70 -9.25
CA VAL A 133 32.46 -20.32 -10.17
C VAL A 133 31.19 -21.12 -9.87
N ARG A 134 31.32 -22.44 -9.68
CA ARG A 134 30.20 -23.31 -9.28
C ARG A 134 29.59 -22.85 -7.96
N SER A 135 30.42 -22.53 -6.97
CA SER A 135 29.95 -22.01 -5.68
C SER A 135 29.19 -20.68 -5.83
N ILE A 136 29.68 -19.76 -6.65
CA ILE A 136 29.01 -18.48 -6.96
C ILE A 136 27.65 -18.72 -7.62
N LEU A 137 27.60 -19.55 -8.65
CA LEU A 137 26.36 -19.88 -9.37
C LEU A 137 25.33 -20.56 -8.46
N GLU A 138 25.75 -21.52 -7.63
CA GLU A 138 24.84 -22.19 -6.67
C GLU A 138 24.32 -21.24 -5.59
N ARG A 139 25.16 -20.32 -5.07
CA ARG A 139 24.70 -19.25 -4.17
C ARG A 139 23.66 -18.37 -4.86
N GLY A 140 23.91 -17.97 -6.11
CA GLY A 140 22.96 -17.19 -6.89
C GLY A 140 21.66 -17.95 -7.15
N LEU A 141 21.70 -19.25 -7.49
CA LEU A 141 20.50 -20.06 -7.70
C LEU A 141 19.66 -20.23 -6.42
N ASN A 142 20.30 -20.36 -5.26
CA ASN A 142 19.60 -20.39 -3.97
C ASN A 142 18.95 -19.05 -3.63
N SER A 143 19.50 -17.95 -4.14
CA SER A 143 19.03 -16.57 -3.90
C SER A 143 17.92 -16.16 -4.86
N VAL A 144 18.11 -16.37 -6.17
CA VAL A 144 17.25 -15.84 -7.24
C VAL A 144 16.82 -16.88 -8.28
N GLY A 145 17.20 -18.14 -8.13
CA GLY A 145 16.91 -19.20 -9.11
C GLY A 145 15.44 -19.55 -9.27
N LEU A 146 14.58 -19.15 -8.32
CA LEU A 146 13.11 -19.27 -8.40
C LEU A 146 12.43 -18.02 -8.96
N HIS A 147 13.19 -17.02 -9.39
CA HIS A 147 12.62 -15.81 -9.98
C HIS A 147 11.93 -16.15 -11.30
N VAL A 148 10.61 -16.01 -11.37
CA VAL A 148 9.78 -16.52 -12.48
C VAL A 148 10.18 -15.94 -13.84
N CYS A 149 10.39 -14.63 -13.95
CA CYS A 149 10.74 -14.00 -15.23
C CYS A 149 12.22 -14.14 -15.58
N ASP A 150 13.10 -13.69 -14.68
CA ASP A 150 14.52 -13.54 -14.98
C ASP A 150 15.38 -14.71 -14.51
N GLY A 151 14.89 -15.58 -13.62
CA GLY A 151 15.71 -16.63 -12.98
C GLY A 151 16.33 -17.61 -13.98
N SER A 152 15.72 -17.79 -15.16
CA SER A 152 16.26 -18.56 -16.28
C SER A 152 17.65 -18.08 -16.71
N LEU A 153 17.95 -16.78 -16.64
CA LEU A 153 19.24 -16.22 -17.03
C LEU A 153 20.42 -16.85 -16.26
N LEU A 154 20.24 -17.06 -14.95
CA LEU A 154 21.29 -17.66 -14.12
C LEU A 154 21.39 -19.17 -14.33
N TRP A 155 20.26 -19.84 -14.53
CA TRP A 155 20.24 -21.25 -14.93
C TRP A 155 20.93 -21.46 -16.28
N ASP A 156 20.67 -20.60 -17.26
CA ASP A 156 21.30 -20.60 -18.58
C ASP A 156 22.81 -20.43 -18.45
N THR A 157 23.26 -19.48 -17.63
CA THR A 157 24.69 -19.27 -17.36
C THR A 157 25.34 -20.53 -16.75
N LEU A 158 24.70 -21.19 -15.79
CA LEU A 158 25.21 -22.44 -15.22
C LEU A 158 25.21 -23.60 -16.24
N ARG A 159 24.14 -23.74 -17.04
CA ARG A 159 24.06 -24.77 -18.08
C ARG A 159 25.16 -24.58 -19.13
N GLU A 160 25.32 -23.37 -19.65
CA GLU A 160 26.34 -23.04 -20.64
C GLU A 160 27.75 -23.29 -20.10
N PHE A 161 28.00 -22.89 -18.85
CA PHE A 161 29.26 -23.18 -18.17
C PHE A 161 29.55 -24.68 -18.09
N GLU A 162 28.62 -25.50 -17.60
CA GLU A 162 28.86 -26.94 -17.43
C GLU A 162 28.84 -27.71 -18.77
N LEU A 163 28.10 -27.24 -19.77
CA LEU A 163 28.15 -27.76 -21.14
C LEU A 163 29.49 -27.48 -21.81
N ALA A 164 30.07 -26.29 -21.61
CA ALA A 164 31.41 -25.99 -22.09
C ALA A 164 32.45 -26.96 -21.49
N HIS A 165 32.36 -27.24 -20.19
CA HIS A 165 33.23 -28.23 -19.54
C HIS A 165 33.01 -29.65 -20.07
N LEU A 166 31.76 -30.05 -20.31
CA LEU A 166 31.46 -31.35 -20.91
C LEU A 166 32.07 -31.49 -22.31
N SER A 167 32.05 -30.42 -23.11
CA SER A 167 32.62 -30.42 -24.46
C SER A 167 34.14 -30.52 -24.50
N LEU A 168 34.81 -30.14 -23.40
CA LEU A 168 36.26 -30.24 -23.25
C LEU A 168 36.70 -31.60 -22.69
N ALA A 169 35.80 -32.37 -22.08
CA ALA A 169 36.11 -33.68 -21.50
C ALA A 169 36.21 -34.77 -22.58
N GLU A 170 37.18 -35.69 -22.43
CA GLU A 170 37.36 -36.79 -23.38
C GLU A 170 36.20 -37.80 -23.29
N ALA A 171 35.58 -38.11 -24.43
CA ALA A 171 34.46 -39.03 -24.50
C ALA A 171 34.84 -40.42 -23.96
N GLY A 172 34.06 -40.92 -22.99
CA GLY A 172 34.30 -42.21 -22.33
C GLY A 172 35.24 -42.16 -21.11
N SER A 173 35.77 -41.00 -20.74
CA SER A 173 36.47 -40.80 -19.47
C SER A 173 35.52 -40.79 -18.26
N GLU A 174 36.05 -41.06 -17.07
CA GLU A 174 35.31 -40.94 -15.81
C GLU A 174 34.87 -39.49 -15.54
N GLU A 175 35.71 -38.52 -15.96
CA GLU A 175 35.41 -37.08 -15.90
C GLU A 175 34.21 -36.73 -16.79
N PHE A 176 34.17 -37.24 -18.02
CA PHE A 176 33.03 -37.05 -18.93
C PHE A 176 31.74 -37.62 -18.35
N ALA A 177 31.77 -38.83 -17.78
CA ALA A 177 30.59 -39.44 -17.16
C ALA A 177 30.08 -38.61 -15.97
N THR A 178 30.99 -38.14 -15.11
CA THR A 178 30.65 -37.29 -13.95
C THR A 178 30.07 -35.95 -14.38
N GLN A 179 30.66 -35.34 -15.41
CA GLN A 179 30.22 -34.05 -15.94
C GLN A 179 28.87 -34.17 -16.67
N LEU A 180 28.64 -35.27 -17.38
CA LEU A 180 27.35 -35.56 -18.03
C LEU A 180 26.22 -35.65 -16.99
N LEU A 181 26.44 -36.40 -15.90
CA LEU A 181 25.47 -36.51 -14.81
C LEU A 181 25.15 -35.15 -14.18
N ARG A 182 26.14 -34.26 -14.10
CA ARG A 182 25.94 -32.88 -13.60
C ARG A 182 25.06 -32.06 -14.51
N VAL A 183 25.30 -32.08 -15.82
CA VAL A 183 24.47 -31.39 -16.82
C VAL A 183 23.02 -31.90 -16.76
N VAL A 184 22.83 -33.22 -16.69
CA VAL A 184 21.51 -33.85 -16.54
C VAL A 184 20.80 -33.39 -15.27
N GLU A 185 21.52 -33.35 -14.15
CA GLU A 185 20.98 -32.87 -12.88
C GLU A 185 20.56 -31.40 -12.93
N ILE A 186 21.29 -30.55 -13.66
CA ILE A 186 20.93 -29.14 -13.85
C ILE A 186 19.64 -29.02 -14.67
N TYR A 187 19.50 -29.76 -15.77
CA TYR A 187 18.24 -29.81 -16.53
C TYR A 187 17.08 -30.27 -15.65
N ARG A 188 17.27 -31.35 -14.88
CA ARG A 188 16.25 -31.86 -13.95
C ARG A 188 15.82 -30.79 -12.95
N ARG A 189 16.77 -30.08 -12.34
CA ARG A 189 16.50 -29.01 -11.36
C ARG A 189 15.77 -27.85 -12.00
N GLN A 190 16.29 -27.29 -13.08
CA GLN A 190 15.71 -26.13 -13.74
C GLN A 190 14.31 -26.41 -14.30
N LEU A 191 14.11 -27.53 -14.99
CA LEU A 191 12.80 -27.90 -15.54
C LEU A 191 11.77 -28.19 -14.45
N SER A 192 12.19 -28.38 -13.20
CA SER A 192 11.30 -28.50 -12.04
C SER A 192 10.91 -27.13 -11.43
N VAL A 193 11.42 -26.02 -11.96
CA VAL A 193 11.13 -24.65 -11.51
C VAL A 193 10.19 -23.96 -12.52
N PRO A 194 9.11 -23.30 -12.08
CA PRO A 194 8.18 -22.59 -12.95
C PRO A 194 8.77 -21.27 -13.45
N LEU A 195 9.60 -21.34 -14.49
CA LEU A 195 10.26 -20.19 -15.13
C LEU A 195 9.57 -19.84 -16.45
N LEU A 196 9.57 -18.56 -16.81
CA LEU A 196 9.06 -18.11 -18.11
C LEU A 196 9.86 -18.76 -19.25
N ASP A 197 9.16 -19.11 -20.34
CA ASP A 197 9.72 -19.75 -21.54
C ASP A 197 10.41 -21.11 -21.30
N MET A 198 10.09 -21.82 -20.21
CA MET A 198 10.67 -23.14 -19.90
C MET A 198 10.39 -24.21 -20.97
N GLU A 199 9.42 -24.01 -21.86
CA GLU A 199 9.19 -24.84 -23.05
C GLU A 199 10.43 -24.89 -23.97
N LYS A 200 11.16 -23.77 -24.06
CA LYS A 200 12.40 -23.69 -24.84
C LYS A 200 13.48 -24.57 -24.21
N THR A 201 13.67 -24.46 -22.90
CA THR A 201 14.63 -25.29 -22.15
C THR A 201 14.27 -26.78 -22.25
N TYR A 202 12.98 -27.13 -22.23
CA TYR A 202 12.55 -28.51 -22.41
C TYR A 202 12.87 -29.05 -23.80
N LYS A 203 12.73 -28.23 -24.83
CA LYS A 203 13.14 -28.60 -26.19
C LYS A 203 14.66 -28.80 -26.30
N GLU A 204 15.44 -27.91 -25.70
CA GLU A 204 16.91 -28.07 -25.61
C GLU A 204 17.29 -29.39 -24.91
N TRP A 205 16.54 -29.78 -23.87
CA TRP A 205 16.69 -31.06 -23.19
C TRP A 205 16.36 -32.26 -24.10
N GLU A 206 15.26 -32.21 -24.85
CA GLU A 206 14.89 -33.25 -25.81
C GLU A 206 15.96 -33.43 -26.89
N ASP A 207 16.47 -32.32 -27.42
CA ASP A 207 17.54 -32.31 -28.43
C ASP A 207 18.86 -32.84 -27.85
N PHE A 208 19.17 -32.54 -26.58
CA PHE A 208 20.35 -33.04 -25.87
C PHE A 208 20.30 -34.56 -25.65
N ILE A 209 19.16 -35.10 -25.20
CA ILE A 209 18.99 -36.54 -24.99
C ILE A 209 19.12 -37.31 -26.30
N GLN A 210 18.56 -36.80 -27.41
CA GLN A 210 18.68 -37.44 -28.72
C GLN A 210 20.12 -37.59 -29.23
N GLN A 211 21.06 -36.79 -28.71
CA GLN A 211 22.47 -36.82 -29.10
C GLN A 211 23.29 -37.85 -28.32
N LEU A 212 22.76 -38.41 -27.24
CA LEU A 212 23.44 -39.40 -26.42
C LEU A 212 23.20 -40.84 -26.98
N PRO A 213 23.96 -41.89 -26.57
CA PRO A 213 23.78 -43.29 -27.02
C PRO A 213 22.69 -44.09 -26.25
N ASP A 214 21.75 -44.78 -26.93
CA ASP A 214 20.46 -45.36 -26.46
C ASP A 214 20.24 -45.81 -24.99
N ASP A 215 21.26 -46.21 -24.23
CA ASP A 215 21.14 -46.66 -22.83
C ASP A 215 21.75 -45.64 -21.84
N HIS A 216 21.29 -44.38 -21.91
CA HIS A 216 21.88 -43.28 -21.12
C HIS A 216 21.82 -43.48 -19.59
N GLY A 217 21.11 -44.47 -19.06
CA GLY A 217 20.92 -44.66 -17.62
C GLY A 217 20.19 -43.49 -16.92
N ILE A 218 19.57 -42.59 -17.68
CA ILE A 218 18.89 -41.39 -17.19
C ILE A 218 17.38 -41.64 -17.09
N ASP A 219 16.76 -41.26 -15.97
CA ASP A 219 15.31 -41.29 -15.81
C ASP A 219 14.64 -40.07 -16.47
N VAL A 220 14.46 -40.15 -17.79
CA VAL A 220 13.79 -39.11 -18.59
C VAL A 220 12.36 -38.85 -18.11
N LYS A 221 11.66 -39.88 -17.60
CA LYS A 221 10.27 -39.75 -17.15
C LYS A 221 10.17 -38.90 -15.89
N GLN A 222 11.14 -38.98 -15.00
CA GLN A 222 11.19 -38.13 -13.80
C GLN A 222 11.31 -36.65 -14.18
N ILE A 223 12.17 -36.32 -15.15
CA ILE A 223 12.36 -34.94 -15.63
C ILE A 223 11.10 -34.43 -16.32
N GLU A 224 10.49 -35.23 -17.20
CA GLU A 224 9.24 -34.88 -17.88
C GLU A 224 8.10 -34.63 -16.88
N TRP A 225 8.02 -35.43 -15.81
CA TRP A 225 7.05 -35.22 -14.74
C TRP A 225 7.29 -33.90 -13.99
N GLY A 226 8.54 -33.58 -13.65
CA GLY A 226 8.93 -32.32 -13.02
C GLY A 226 8.56 -31.11 -13.88
N TYR A 227 8.88 -31.18 -15.17
CA TYR A 227 8.51 -30.19 -16.18
C TYR A 227 7.01 -29.94 -16.25
N LYS A 228 6.19 -30.98 -16.39
CA LYS A 228 4.72 -30.83 -16.48
C LYS A 228 4.14 -30.17 -15.23
N LYS A 229 4.65 -30.53 -14.05
CA LYS A 229 4.22 -29.94 -12.78
C LYS A 229 4.60 -28.46 -12.68
N ALA A 230 5.83 -28.12 -13.05
CA ALA A 230 6.32 -26.74 -13.05
C ALA A 230 5.59 -25.88 -14.09
N GLN A 231 5.33 -26.40 -15.29
CA GLN A 231 4.54 -25.73 -16.31
C GLN A 231 3.11 -25.41 -15.82
N GLN A 232 2.46 -26.36 -15.13
CA GLN A 232 1.14 -26.11 -14.54
C GLN A 232 1.17 -25.01 -13.47
N LEU A 233 2.21 -24.95 -12.65
CA LEU A 233 2.39 -23.88 -11.67
C LEU A 233 2.63 -22.53 -12.35
N LEU A 234 3.46 -22.49 -13.39
CA LEU A 234 3.74 -21.30 -14.16
C LEU A 234 2.46 -20.67 -14.73
N GLU A 235 1.55 -21.47 -15.29
CA GLU A 235 0.25 -20.99 -15.77
C GLU A 235 -0.58 -20.27 -14.69
N SER A 236 -0.43 -20.69 -13.42
CA SER A 236 -1.10 -20.00 -12.31
C SER A 236 -0.42 -18.69 -11.90
N TYR A 237 0.86 -18.51 -12.23
CA TYR A 237 1.66 -17.33 -11.91
C TYR A 237 1.61 -16.25 -12.99
N LYS A 238 1.49 -16.64 -14.27
CA LYS A 238 1.42 -15.74 -15.43
C LYS A 238 0.50 -14.52 -15.25
N PRO A 239 -0.74 -14.65 -14.71
CA PRO A 239 -1.62 -13.48 -14.53
C PRO A 239 -1.06 -12.41 -13.60
N TYR A 240 -0.28 -12.81 -12.59
CA TYR A 240 0.36 -11.89 -11.65
C TYR A 240 1.57 -11.21 -12.30
N GLU A 241 2.40 -11.96 -13.01
CA GLU A 241 3.56 -11.42 -13.74
C GLU A 241 3.11 -10.44 -14.83
N GLU A 242 2.07 -10.77 -15.60
CA GLU A 242 1.45 -9.83 -16.54
C GLU A 242 0.95 -8.57 -15.82
N SER A 243 0.25 -8.73 -14.69
CA SER A 243 -0.26 -7.59 -13.92
C SER A 243 0.86 -6.68 -13.38
N LEU A 244 2.01 -7.24 -13.01
CA LEU A 244 3.19 -6.47 -12.59
C LEU A 244 3.74 -5.63 -13.73
N THR A 245 3.81 -6.18 -14.95
CA THR A 245 4.28 -5.42 -16.13
C THR A 245 3.35 -4.28 -16.54
N PHE A 246 2.05 -4.39 -16.27
CA PHE A 246 1.05 -3.35 -16.56
C PHE A 246 0.79 -2.37 -15.40
N ALA A 247 1.39 -2.58 -14.23
CA ALA A 247 1.20 -1.71 -13.07
C ALA A 247 1.77 -0.31 -13.37
N LYS A 248 0.97 0.74 -13.11
CA LYS A 248 1.33 2.12 -13.50
C LYS A 248 1.92 2.95 -12.38
N ASN A 249 1.78 2.49 -11.14
CA ASN A 249 2.21 3.19 -9.95
C ASN A 249 2.56 2.19 -8.86
N GLU A 250 3.27 2.68 -7.84
CA GLU A 250 3.74 1.89 -6.70
C GLU A 250 2.60 1.25 -5.91
N ASP A 251 1.45 1.91 -5.76
CA ASP A 251 0.28 1.37 -5.04
C ASP A 251 -0.33 0.15 -5.76
N GLU A 252 -0.47 0.22 -7.08
CA GLU A 252 -0.92 -0.89 -7.91
C GLU A 252 0.08 -2.05 -7.86
N MET A 253 1.38 -1.75 -7.99
CA MET A 253 2.44 -2.74 -7.92
C MET A 253 2.49 -3.44 -6.55
N PHE A 254 2.43 -2.67 -5.46
CA PHE A 254 2.37 -3.17 -4.09
C PHE A 254 1.20 -4.12 -3.89
N LYS A 255 0.03 -3.77 -4.43
CA LYS A 255 -1.16 -4.61 -4.36
C LYS A 255 -0.97 -5.92 -5.13
N VAL A 256 -0.44 -5.87 -6.36
CA VAL A 256 -0.20 -7.08 -7.16
C VAL A 256 0.81 -7.99 -6.46
N TYR A 257 1.93 -7.46 -5.95
CA TYR A 257 2.88 -8.25 -5.17
C TYR A 257 2.24 -8.84 -3.92
N SER A 258 1.46 -8.07 -3.17
CA SER A 258 0.76 -8.55 -1.98
C SER A 258 -0.20 -9.70 -2.30
N ASP A 259 -1.01 -9.56 -3.35
CA ASP A 259 -1.92 -10.61 -3.81
C ASP A 259 -1.15 -11.86 -4.27
N TYR A 260 -0.01 -11.66 -4.95
CA TYR A 260 0.82 -12.75 -5.44
C TYR A 260 1.53 -13.51 -4.32
N ILE A 261 2.16 -12.81 -3.37
CA ILE A 261 2.82 -13.39 -2.19
C ILE A 261 1.82 -14.20 -1.35
N ASN A 262 0.59 -13.70 -1.20
CA ASN A 262 -0.47 -14.41 -0.47
C ASN A 262 -0.98 -15.64 -1.22
N PHE A 263 -0.96 -15.62 -2.55
CA PHE A 263 -1.38 -16.74 -3.39
C PHE A 263 -0.36 -17.89 -3.36
N VAL A 264 0.93 -17.59 -3.44
CA VAL A 264 2.00 -18.59 -3.45
C VAL A 264 2.01 -19.37 -2.14
N LYS A 265 2.27 -20.66 -2.20
CA LYS A 265 2.41 -21.53 -1.01
C LYS A 265 3.85 -21.92 -0.70
N ASP A 266 4.69 -21.95 -1.72
CA ASP A 266 6.11 -22.30 -1.59
C ASP A 266 6.87 -21.23 -0.79
N PRO A 267 7.50 -21.57 0.35
CA PRO A 267 8.17 -20.58 1.19
C PRO A 267 9.37 -19.89 0.53
N SER A 268 10.11 -20.62 -0.30
CA SER A 268 11.30 -20.10 -0.99
C SER A 268 10.90 -19.11 -2.08
N LEU A 269 9.87 -19.43 -2.86
CA LEU A 269 9.31 -18.50 -3.84
C LEU A 269 8.70 -17.27 -3.17
N LYS A 270 8.05 -17.41 -2.00
CA LYS A 270 7.58 -16.25 -1.23
C LYS A 270 8.72 -15.32 -0.86
N MET A 271 9.86 -15.85 -0.39
CA MET A 271 11.03 -15.02 -0.11
C MET A 271 11.51 -14.28 -1.36
N VAL A 272 11.64 -15.00 -2.49
CA VAL A 272 12.01 -14.37 -3.77
C VAL A 272 11.02 -13.28 -4.17
N LEU A 273 9.71 -13.47 -3.97
CA LEU A 273 8.70 -12.45 -4.25
C LEU A 273 8.81 -11.24 -3.31
N TYR A 274 9.08 -11.43 -2.02
CA TYR A 274 9.37 -10.33 -1.12
C TYR A 274 10.61 -9.56 -1.55
N GLU A 275 11.71 -10.26 -1.86
CA GLU A 275 12.96 -9.64 -2.32
C GLU A 275 12.78 -8.85 -3.62
N ARG A 276 12.01 -9.39 -4.58
CA ARG A 276 11.62 -8.67 -5.81
C ARG A 276 10.81 -7.41 -5.47
N ALA A 277 9.82 -7.54 -4.59
CA ALA A 277 8.96 -6.43 -4.22
C ALA A 277 9.72 -5.31 -3.52
N VAL A 278 10.62 -5.63 -2.57
CA VAL A 278 11.41 -4.60 -1.85
C VAL A 278 12.49 -3.96 -2.72
N CYS A 279 12.93 -4.61 -3.80
CA CYS A 279 13.83 -4.01 -4.78
C CYS A 279 13.15 -2.88 -5.56
N GLU A 280 11.86 -3.05 -5.92
CA GLU A 280 11.08 -2.06 -6.66
C GLU A 280 10.39 -1.03 -5.74
N LEU A 281 10.02 -1.45 -4.52
CA LEU A 281 9.22 -0.67 -3.56
C LEU A 281 9.96 -0.49 -2.24
N CYS A 282 11.26 -0.18 -2.31
CA CYS A 282 12.15 -0.14 -1.15
C CYS A 282 11.71 0.88 -0.07
N LEU A 283 10.96 1.93 -0.43
CA LEU A 283 10.45 2.94 0.51
C LEU A 283 9.07 2.59 1.09
N ASN A 284 8.50 1.44 0.73
CA ASN A 284 7.22 0.99 1.26
C ASN A 284 7.41 0.28 2.62
N ALA A 285 7.24 1.01 3.72
CA ALA A 285 7.43 0.45 5.05
C ALA A 285 6.44 -0.68 5.41
N VAL A 286 5.23 -0.67 4.85
CA VAL A 286 4.24 -1.74 5.08
C VAL A 286 4.71 -3.05 4.46
N LEU A 287 5.32 -3.00 3.27
CA LEU A 287 5.93 -4.15 2.62
C LEU A 287 7.06 -4.73 3.48
N TRP A 288 7.97 -3.88 3.96
CA TRP A 288 9.05 -4.29 4.85
C TRP A 288 8.54 -4.88 6.16
N GLU A 289 7.51 -4.29 6.76
CA GLU A 289 6.88 -4.81 7.97
C GLU A 289 6.34 -6.23 7.74
N ASN A 290 5.59 -6.44 6.65
CA ASN A 290 5.10 -7.77 6.27
C ASN A 290 6.24 -8.76 6.04
N TYR A 291 7.34 -8.34 5.41
CA TYR A 291 8.48 -9.20 5.15
C TYR A 291 9.24 -9.57 6.43
N CYS A 292 9.47 -8.61 7.32
CA CYS A 292 10.06 -8.85 8.64
C CYS A 292 9.22 -9.82 9.47
N TYR A 293 7.89 -9.68 9.47
CA TYR A 293 7.01 -10.64 10.16
C TYR A 293 7.05 -12.02 9.55
N TYR A 294 7.07 -12.13 8.22
CA TYR A 294 7.19 -13.41 7.54
C TYR A 294 8.50 -14.14 7.86
N THR A 295 9.60 -13.38 8.01
CA THR A 295 10.93 -13.93 8.28
C THR A 295 11.26 -14.08 9.76
N LEU A 296 10.38 -13.64 10.69
CA LEU A 296 10.66 -13.56 12.12
C LEU A 296 11.20 -14.86 12.74
N GLU A 297 10.73 -16.01 12.26
CA GLU A 297 11.12 -17.34 12.75
C GLU A 297 12.34 -17.94 12.01
N LEU A 298 12.89 -17.23 11.01
CA LEU A 298 13.95 -17.72 10.13
C LEU A 298 15.37 -17.38 10.61
N GLY A 299 15.56 -17.20 11.91
CA GLY A 299 16.89 -17.02 12.51
C GLY A 299 17.60 -15.75 12.00
N GLU A 300 18.85 -15.90 11.58
CA GLU A 300 19.67 -14.78 11.08
C GLU A 300 19.11 -14.10 9.82
N ILE A 301 18.25 -14.78 9.06
CA ILE A 301 17.56 -14.16 7.92
C ILE A 301 16.67 -13.02 8.41
N ALA A 302 15.93 -13.23 9.50
CA ALA A 302 15.10 -12.20 10.15
C ALA A 302 15.94 -10.98 10.56
N SER A 303 17.15 -11.25 11.07
CA SER A 303 18.08 -10.20 11.48
C SER A 303 18.48 -9.35 10.27
N LYS A 304 18.95 -9.97 9.18
CA LYS A 304 19.37 -9.25 7.97
C LYS A 304 18.23 -8.48 7.32
N VAL A 305 17.03 -9.06 7.25
CA VAL A 305 15.84 -8.41 6.66
C VAL A 305 15.42 -7.20 7.49
N SER A 306 15.36 -7.32 8.82
CA SER A 306 15.00 -6.20 9.69
C SER A 306 16.02 -5.06 9.67
N GLU A 307 17.32 -5.37 9.50
CA GLU A 307 18.36 -4.36 9.32
C GLU A 307 18.22 -3.63 7.97
N ARG A 308 18.01 -4.36 6.88
CA ARG A 308 17.76 -3.77 5.55
C ARG A 308 16.50 -2.92 5.52
N ALA A 309 15.45 -3.32 6.22
CA ALA A 309 14.22 -2.53 6.37
C ALA A 309 14.51 -1.16 7.00
N LEU A 310 15.35 -1.12 8.04
CA LEU A 310 15.72 0.11 8.73
C LEU A 310 16.66 1.00 7.92
N ARG A 311 17.58 0.42 7.13
CA ARG A 311 18.40 1.20 6.20
C ARG A 311 17.57 1.87 5.10
N ASN A 312 16.41 1.30 4.75
CA ASN A 312 15.51 1.87 3.74
C ASN A 312 14.48 2.85 4.33
N CYS A 313 13.88 2.52 5.48
CA CYS A 313 12.75 3.23 6.05
C CYS A 313 12.96 3.56 7.55
N PRO A 314 14.04 4.27 7.93
CA PRO A 314 14.38 4.52 9.34
C PRO A 314 13.37 5.41 10.08
N TRP A 315 12.50 6.14 9.39
CA TRP A 315 11.50 7.01 10.00
C TRP A 315 10.25 6.26 10.51
N HIS A 316 10.11 4.96 10.21
CA HIS A 316 8.94 4.18 10.61
C HIS A 316 9.17 3.40 11.91
N VAL A 317 8.39 3.75 12.94
CA VAL A 317 8.49 3.10 14.27
C VAL A 317 8.22 1.60 14.24
N THR A 318 7.31 1.12 13.39
CA THR A 318 6.93 -0.30 13.36
C THR A 318 8.09 -1.20 12.96
N LEU A 319 8.99 -0.71 12.10
CA LEU A 319 10.20 -1.43 11.70
C LEU A 319 11.22 -1.52 12.84
N TRP A 320 11.42 -0.44 13.61
CA TRP A 320 12.27 -0.46 14.81
C TRP A 320 11.73 -1.40 15.89
N VAL A 321 10.41 -1.36 16.13
CA VAL A 321 9.75 -2.29 17.05
C VAL A 321 9.94 -3.73 16.57
N THR A 322 9.82 -3.98 15.27
CA THR A 322 10.03 -5.32 14.71
C THR A 322 11.49 -5.76 14.84
N ARG A 323 12.47 -4.88 14.60
CA ARG A 323 13.89 -5.15 14.84
C ARG A 323 14.17 -5.52 16.29
N LEU A 324 13.68 -4.74 17.26
CA LEU A 324 13.84 -5.06 18.69
C LEU A 324 13.28 -6.44 19.03
N ARG A 325 12.09 -6.77 18.51
CA ARG A 325 11.47 -8.09 18.69
C ARG A 325 12.28 -9.20 18.03
N THR A 326 12.83 -8.98 16.84
CA THR A 326 13.71 -9.93 16.16
C THR A 326 14.97 -10.18 16.99
N LEU A 327 15.62 -9.13 17.50
CA LEU A 327 16.79 -9.27 18.37
C LEU A 327 16.46 -10.04 19.66
N GLU A 328 15.29 -9.79 20.25
CA GLU A 328 14.79 -10.53 21.42
C GLU A 328 14.55 -12.01 21.11
N VAL A 329 13.87 -12.34 20.00
CA VAL A 329 13.61 -13.73 19.57
C VAL A 329 14.91 -14.48 19.31
N LEU A 330 15.91 -13.81 18.73
CA LEU A 330 17.25 -14.35 18.49
C LEU A 330 18.13 -14.39 19.74
N GLN A 331 17.62 -13.94 20.89
CA GLN A 331 18.34 -13.88 22.16
C GLN A 331 19.67 -13.14 22.06
N LYS A 332 19.71 -12.04 21.31
CA LYS A 332 20.89 -11.18 21.22
C LYS A 332 21.18 -10.51 22.58
N PRO A 333 22.44 -10.15 22.86
CA PRO A 333 22.83 -9.47 24.09
C PRO A 333 22.00 -8.21 24.37
N LYS A 334 21.80 -7.87 25.65
CA LYS A 334 21.02 -6.70 26.07
C LYS A 334 21.61 -5.39 25.51
N GLU A 335 22.92 -5.34 25.36
CA GLU A 335 23.68 -4.23 24.80
C GLU A 335 23.21 -3.90 23.38
N ASP A 336 23.01 -4.93 22.54
CA ASP A 336 22.55 -4.77 21.15
C ASP A 336 21.12 -4.24 21.09
N LEU A 337 20.22 -4.75 21.95
CA LEU A 337 18.85 -4.25 22.03
C LEU A 337 18.80 -2.81 22.56
N THR A 338 19.66 -2.46 23.52
CA THR A 338 19.74 -1.11 24.07
C THR A 338 20.26 -0.14 23.00
N ALA A 339 21.31 -0.51 22.27
CA ALA A 339 21.84 0.29 21.17
C ALA A 339 20.79 0.49 20.07
N CYS A 340 20.08 -0.57 19.68
CA CYS A 340 18.99 -0.49 18.71
C CYS A 340 17.86 0.44 19.18
N PHE A 341 17.50 0.39 20.46
CA PHE A 341 16.48 1.28 21.04
C PHE A 341 16.93 2.74 21.04
N GLU A 342 18.16 3.03 21.46
CA GLU A 342 18.72 4.38 21.49
C GLU A 342 18.82 4.99 20.09
N GLU A 343 19.18 4.19 19.09
CA GLU A 343 19.20 4.61 17.68
C GLU A 343 17.78 4.88 17.15
N ALA A 344 16.81 4.02 17.50
CA ALA A 344 15.41 4.19 17.13
C ALA A 344 14.81 5.49 17.68
N VAL A 345 15.08 5.84 18.94
CA VAL A 345 14.59 7.09 19.56
C VAL A 345 15.12 8.33 18.83
N LYS A 346 16.34 8.28 18.28
CA LYS A 346 16.93 9.38 17.49
C LYS A 346 16.35 9.47 16.07
N SER A 347 15.93 8.34 15.52
CA SER A 347 15.55 8.22 14.10
C SER A 347 14.05 8.44 13.84
N VAL A 348 13.20 8.28 14.86
CA VAL A 348 11.74 8.34 14.73
C VAL A 348 11.18 9.67 15.27
N PRO A 349 10.14 10.26 14.65
CA PRO A 349 9.46 11.43 15.19
C PRO A 349 8.92 11.20 16.61
N VAL A 350 9.00 12.22 17.47
CA VAL A 350 8.53 12.17 18.88
C VAL A 350 7.07 11.70 19.00
N THR A 351 6.25 11.98 17.99
CA THR A 351 4.85 11.56 17.91
C THR A 351 4.63 10.06 17.91
N ASP A 352 5.64 9.27 17.53
CA ASP A 352 5.47 7.83 17.30
C ASP A 352 6.31 6.97 18.26
N VAL A 353 7.08 7.57 19.18
CA VAL A 353 8.03 6.88 20.07
C VAL A 353 7.34 6.01 21.14
N LEU A 354 6.03 6.16 21.35
CA LEU A 354 5.29 5.40 22.37
C LEU A 354 5.40 3.88 22.20
N ASP A 355 5.23 3.38 20.98
CA ASP A 355 5.25 1.95 20.71
C ASP A 355 6.67 1.38 20.84
N LEU A 356 7.69 2.19 20.55
CA LEU A 356 9.09 1.85 20.77
C LEU A 356 9.41 1.72 22.26
N TRP A 357 8.96 2.69 23.08
CA TRP A 357 9.09 2.60 24.53
C TRP A 357 8.38 1.37 25.09
N PHE A 358 7.17 1.06 24.61
CA PHE A 358 6.49 -0.18 25.03
C PHE A 358 7.30 -1.42 24.66
N ALA A 359 7.80 -1.53 23.43
CA ALA A 359 8.59 -2.69 23.01
C ALA A 359 9.80 -2.92 23.92
N TYR A 360 10.55 -1.86 24.25
CA TYR A 360 11.74 -1.96 25.10
C TYR A 360 11.41 -2.24 26.58
N ILE A 361 10.42 -1.54 27.14
CA ILE A 361 9.97 -1.74 28.53
C ILE A 361 9.42 -3.15 28.72
N GLU A 362 8.67 -3.66 27.75
CA GLU A 362 8.17 -5.03 27.78
C GLU A 362 9.30 -6.06 27.71
N TYR A 363 10.33 -5.82 26.89
CA TYR A 363 11.54 -6.65 26.85
C TYR A 363 12.23 -6.70 28.22
N ILE A 364 12.49 -5.53 28.84
CA ILE A 364 13.11 -5.45 30.17
C ILE A 364 12.25 -6.19 31.18
N LYS A 365 10.93 -5.98 31.19
CA LYS A 365 10.03 -6.68 32.10
C LYS A 365 10.02 -8.20 31.91
N ARG A 366 10.21 -8.71 30.70
CA ARG A 366 10.26 -10.16 30.42
C ARG A 366 11.57 -10.79 30.90
N ASN A 367 12.68 -10.06 30.80
CA ASN A 367 14.03 -10.63 30.92
C ASN A 367 14.83 -10.13 32.14
N ALA A 368 14.42 -9.02 32.74
CA ALA A 368 14.99 -8.45 33.96
C ALA A 368 13.88 -8.33 35.01
N ASP A 369 13.96 -9.12 36.07
CA ASP A 369 13.10 -8.99 37.25
C ASP A 369 13.54 -7.79 38.12
N ASP A 370 13.77 -6.64 37.48
CA ASP A 370 14.28 -5.42 38.08
C ASP A 370 13.24 -4.30 37.96
N MET A 371 12.47 -4.16 39.04
CA MET A 371 11.41 -3.15 39.14
C MET A 371 11.94 -1.72 39.24
N GLU A 372 13.13 -1.52 39.81
CA GLU A 372 13.72 -0.19 39.96
C GLU A 372 14.16 0.36 38.60
N LEU A 373 14.81 -0.49 37.79
CA LEU A 373 15.13 -0.16 36.42
C LEU A 373 13.87 0.11 35.59
N LEU A 374 12.83 -0.71 35.76
CA LEU A 374 11.56 -0.55 35.04
C LEU A 374 10.90 0.81 35.36
N ASP A 375 10.87 1.20 36.63
CA ASP A 375 10.33 2.50 37.05
C ASP A 375 11.15 3.67 36.51
N LYS A 376 12.48 3.54 36.48
CA LYS A 376 13.36 4.56 35.87
C LYS A 376 13.07 4.71 34.38
N LEU A 377 12.92 3.62 33.64
CA LEU A 377 12.61 3.64 32.20
C LEU A 377 11.22 4.22 31.93
N LEU A 378 10.22 3.86 32.74
CA LEU A 378 8.86 4.40 32.62
C LEU A 378 8.82 5.92 32.88
N LEU A 379 9.64 6.40 33.82
CA LEU A 379 9.81 7.83 34.07
C LEU A 379 10.47 8.54 32.89
N GLN A 380 11.57 8.00 32.36
CA GLN A 380 12.24 8.55 31.17
C GLN A 380 11.30 8.61 29.97
N ALA A 381 10.54 7.55 29.73
CA ALA A 381 9.55 7.50 28.66
C ALA A 381 8.47 8.59 28.85
N LYS A 382 7.95 8.75 30.07
CA LYS A 382 6.97 9.81 30.39
C LYS A 382 7.49 11.22 30.12
N GLU A 383 8.79 11.47 30.30
CA GLU A 383 9.41 12.77 30.04
C GLU A 383 9.50 13.07 28.53
N GLN A 384 9.78 12.06 27.71
CA GLN A 384 9.92 12.20 26.26
C GLN A 384 8.61 12.17 25.47
N LEU A 385 7.52 11.66 26.06
CA LEU A 385 6.24 11.49 25.37
C LEU A 385 5.38 12.75 25.35
N GLU A 386 4.53 12.88 24.32
CA GLU A 386 3.53 13.95 24.25
C GLU A 386 2.43 13.77 25.31
N PRO A 387 1.77 14.85 25.79
CA PRO A 387 0.79 14.78 26.89
C PRO A 387 -0.33 13.74 26.70
N HIS A 388 -0.79 13.55 25.45
CA HIS A 388 -1.83 12.57 25.12
C HIS A 388 -1.35 11.10 25.21
N GLN A 389 -0.04 10.86 25.05
CA GLN A 389 0.59 9.54 25.15
C GLN A 389 0.97 9.18 26.59
N LYS A 390 1.30 10.18 27.43
CA LYS A 390 1.64 9.98 28.85
C LYS A 390 0.57 9.17 29.61
N SER A 391 -0.71 9.37 29.29
CA SER A 391 -1.78 8.60 29.91
C SER A 391 -1.70 7.09 29.60
N LYS A 392 -1.26 6.69 28.40
CA LYS A 392 -1.14 5.27 28.04
C LYS A 392 0.00 4.59 28.82
N ILE A 393 1.16 5.25 28.92
CA ILE A 393 2.30 4.69 29.63
C ILE A 393 2.07 4.62 31.14
N LEU A 394 1.43 5.65 31.72
CA LEU A 394 1.05 5.65 33.14
C LEU A 394 0.05 4.53 33.46
N ARG A 395 -0.92 4.28 32.55
CA ARG A 395 -1.86 3.16 32.71
C ARG A 395 -1.15 1.81 32.71
N PHE A 396 -0.15 1.65 31.85
CA PHE A 396 0.68 0.45 31.82
C PHE A 396 1.50 0.30 33.10
N GLN A 397 2.15 1.36 33.57
CA GLN A 397 2.86 1.38 34.86
C GLN A 397 1.94 0.97 36.02
N ALA A 398 0.75 1.57 36.14
CA ALA A 398 -0.20 1.24 37.20
C ALA A 398 -0.61 -0.25 37.21
N ARG A 399 -0.77 -0.86 36.03
CA ARG A 399 -1.06 -2.30 35.91
C ARG A 399 0.10 -3.16 36.43
N ILE A 400 1.34 -2.75 36.17
CA ILE A 400 2.52 -3.48 36.63
C ILE A 400 2.63 -3.43 38.15
N HIS A 401 2.56 -2.23 38.76
CA HIS A 401 2.60 -2.09 40.22
C HIS A 401 1.50 -2.90 40.90
N ALA A 402 0.26 -2.82 40.40
CA ALA A 402 -0.86 -3.57 40.97
C ALA A 402 -0.66 -5.09 40.88
N LYS A 403 -0.17 -5.60 39.73
CA LYS A 403 0.11 -7.04 39.54
C LYS A 403 1.23 -7.53 40.47
N ASN A 404 2.20 -6.68 40.78
CA ASN A 404 3.32 -6.97 41.68
C ASN A 404 2.99 -6.73 43.16
N GLY A 405 1.74 -6.41 43.49
CA GLY A 405 1.26 -6.24 44.88
C GLY A 405 1.36 -4.81 45.43
N ASP A 406 1.95 -3.86 44.71
CA ASP A 406 1.99 -2.44 45.10
C ASP A 406 0.74 -1.68 44.62
N ILE A 407 -0.39 -1.96 45.27
CA ILE A 407 -1.64 -1.25 44.99
C ILE A 407 -1.55 0.25 45.36
N THR A 408 -0.72 0.59 46.34
CA THR A 408 -0.51 1.97 46.78
C THR A 408 0.14 2.83 45.71
N GLY A 409 1.20 2.34 45.08
CA GLY A 409 1.85 2.97 43.93
C GLY A 409 0.89 3.07 42.75
N ALA A 410 0.14 2.00 42.44
CA ALA A 410 -0.86 2.01 41.38
C ALA A 410 -1.94 3.09 41.59
N ARG A 411 -2.44 3.28 42.82
CA ARG A 411 -3.41 4.34 43.16
C ARG A 411 -2.82 5.75 43.03
N LYS A 412 -1.53 5.94 43.35
CA LYS A 412 -0.82 7.22 43.15
C LYS A 412 -0.77 7.57 41.66
N ILE A 413 -0.42 6.60 40.82
CA ILE A 413 -0.38 6.77 39.36
C ILE A 413 -1.77 7.05 38.80
N TRP A 414 -2.80 6.31 39.24
CA TRP A 414 -4.20 6.58 38.84
C TRP A 414 -4.69 7.95 39.27
N SER A 415 -4.26 8.44 40.43
CA SER A 415 -4.58 9.80 40.88
C SER A 415 -3.98 10.85 39.94
N GLU A 416 -2.77 10.61 39.43
CA GLU A 416 -2.14 11.45 38.40
C GLU A 416 -2.90 11.35 37.06
N ILE A 417 -3.18 10.15 36.55
CA ILE A 417 -3.93 9.94 35.30
C ILE A 417 -5.26 10.68 35.36
N MET A 418 -5.97 10.54 36.47
CA MET A 418 -7.29 11.12 36.70
C MET A 418 -7.22 12.59 37.11
N SER A 419 -6.04 13.22 37.20
CA SER A 419 -5.93 14.66 37.38
C SER A 419 -6.35 15.42 36.12
N HIS A 420 -6.11 14.83 34.94
CA HIS A 420 -6.43 15.41 33.64
C HIS A 420 -7.93 15.33 33.32
N ALA A 421 -8.51 16.44 32.88
CA ALA A 421 -9.95 16.56 32.61
C ALA A 421 -10.48 15.59 31.54
N ILE A 422 -9.66 15.30 30.52
CA ILE A 422 -9.99 14.35 29.44
C ILE A 422 -10.22 12.94 30.01
N ASN A 423 -9.41 12.53 30.99
CA ASN A 423 -9.54 11.21 31.61
C ASN A 423 -10.70 11.15 32.60
N LYS A 424 -10.97 12.23 33.35
CA LYS A 424 -12.12 12.30 34.27
C LYS A 424 -13.46 12.12 33.57
N SER A 425 -13.59 12.62 32.34
CA SER A 425 -14.79 12.49 31.52
C SER A 425 -14.86 11.17 30.73
N SER A 426 -13.73 10.46 30.59
CA SER A 426 -13.64 9.20 29.87
C SER A 426 -14.16 8.02 30.70
N ALA A 427 -15.24 7.37 30.25
CA ALA A 427 -15.74 6.15 30.86
C ALA A 427 -14.69 5.02 30.83
N TYR A 428 -13.91 4.93 29.75
CA TYR A 428 -12.88 3.90 29.59
C TYR A 428 -11.81 3.98 30.68
N ALA A 429 -11.36 5.18 31.04
CA ALA A 429 -10.37 5.36 32.10
C ALA A 429 -10.91 4.93 33.48
N TRP A 430 -12.18 5.22 33.79
CA TRP A 430 -12.81 4.76 35.03
C TRP A 430 -13.01 3.25 35.08
N ILE A 431 -13.42 2.64 33.95
CA ILE A 431 -13.58 1.18 33.86
C ILE A 431 -12.24 0.48 34.10
N GLU A 432 -11.17 0.92 33.44
CA GLU A 432 -9.83 0.36 33.63
C GLU A 432 -9.33 0.52 35.08
N TYR A 433 -9.60 1.68 35.71
CA TYR A 433 -9.23 1.88 37.11
C TYR A 433 -10.03 0.96 38.06
N LEU A 434 -11.34 0.84 37.84
CA LEU A 434 -12.21 -0.07 38.59
C LEU A 434 -11.78 -1.52 38.45
N GLU A 435 -11.39 -1.96 37.25
CA GLU A 435 -10.94 -3.33 37.02
C GLU A 435 -9.69 -3.67 37.83
N ILE A 436 -8.71 -2.76 37.87
CA ILE A 436 -7.49 -2.91 38.68
C ILE A 436 -7.85 -2.96 40.18
N GLU A 437 -8.69 -2.03 40.64
CA GLU A 437 -9.08 -1.95 42.05
C GLU A 437 -9.93 -3.16 42.50
N LYS A 438 -10.80 -3.70 41.63
CA LYS A 438 -11.55 -4.92 41.91
C LYS A 438 -10.66 -6.16 42.03
N ARG A 439 -9.61 -6.23 41.20
CA ARG A 439 -8.75 -7.41 41.10
C ARG A 439 -7.68 -7.47 42.17
N PHE A 440 -7.12 -6.32 42.55
CA PHE A 440 -5.97 -6.22 43.45
C PHE A 440 -6.20 -5.32 44.68
N GLY A 441 -7.26 -4.52 44.67
CA GLY A 441 -7.56 -3.56 45.73
C GLY A 441 -8.54 -4.10 46.77
N ASP A 442 -9.14 -3.18 47.50
CA ASP A 442 -10.09 -3.47 48.57
C ASP A 442 -11.49 -2.93 48.25
N SER A 443 -12.53 -3.56 48.82
CA SER A 443 -13.92 -3.19 48.55
C SER A 443 -14.27 -1.75 48.94
N LYS A 444 -13.54 -1.15 49.89
CA LYS A 444 -13.77 0.24 50.30
C LYS A 444 -13.30 1.20 49.20
N CYS A 445 -12.13 0.98 48.64
CA CYS A 445 -11.60 1.75 47.52
C CYS A 445 -12.44 1.54 46.26
N VAL A 446 -12.85 0.31 45.93
CA VAL A 446 -13.75 0.06 44.78
C VAL A 446 -15.01 0.93 44.86
N ARG A 447 -15.68 0.96 46.02
CA ARG A 447 -16.87 1.81 46.28
C ARG A 447 -16.57 3.29 46.08
N GLN A 448 -15.41 3.76 46.52
CA GLN A 448 -15.00 5.16 46.33
C GLN A 448 -14.78 5.50 44.86
N VAL A 449 -14.15 4.58 44.10
CA VAL A 449 -13.93 4.76 42.66
C VAL A 449 -15.26 4.84 41.91
N TYR A 450 -16.24 3.97 42.21
CA TYR A 450 -17.59 4.07 41.63
C TYR A 450 -18.26 5.40 41.90
N GLN A 451 -18.21 5.84 43.16
CA GLN A 451 -18.80 7.12 43.54
C GLN A 451 -18.17 8.29 42.79
N ARG A 452 -16.86 8.24 42.54
CA ARG A 452 -16.14 9.25 41.75
C ARG A 452 -16.48 9.13 40.27
N ALA A 453 -16.59 7.92 39.71
CA ALA A 453 -16.96 7.68 38.32
C ALA A 453 -18.34 8.25 37.99
N ILE A 454 -19.36 7.97 38.82
CA ILE A 454 -20.72 8.52 38.68
C ILE A 454 -20.72 10.05 38.72
N SER A 455 -19.89 10.64 39.59
CA SER A 455 -19.82 12.10 39.74
C SER A 455 -19.07 12.80 38.60
N ASN A 456 -18.12 12.15 37.93
CA ASN A 456 -17.28 12.78 36.90
C ASN A 456 -17.67 12.40 35.47
N CYS A 457 -18.22 11.21 35.23
CA CYS A 457 -18.59 10.71 33.90
C CYS A 457 -20.10 10.81 33.66
N ARG A 458 -20.57 12.02 33.35
CA ARG A 458 -22.01 12.36 33.24
C ARG A 458 -22.77 11.52 32.20
N ASP A 459 -22.12 11.19 31.09
CA ASP A 459 -22.75 10.44 29.99
C ASP A 459 -22.91 8.93 30.28
N TRP A 460 -22.11 8.38 31.21
CA TRP A 460 -22.10 6.94 31.56
C TRP A 460 -22.52 6.69 33.02
N GLN A 461 -23.10 7.68 33.69
CA GLN A 461 -23.50 7.59 35.10
C GLN A 461 -24.44 6.42 35.41
N HIS A 462 -25.37 6.10 34.50
CA HIS A 462 -26.31 4.98 34.66
C HIS A 462 -25.58 3.65 34.62
N TYR A 463 -24.63 3.49 33.69
CA TYR A 463 -23.80 2.30 33.60
C TYR A 463 -23.02 2.06 34.89
N PHE A 464 -22.32 3.08 35.41
CA PHE A 464 -21.55 2.93 36.65
C PHE A 464 -22.42 2.70 37.89
N ALA A 465 -23.62 3.29 37.93
CA ALA A 465 -24.57 3.05 39.01
C ALA A 465 -25.09 1.60 38.99
N ASP A 466 -25.51 1.11 37.82
CA ASP A 466 -26.01 -0.25 37.67
C ASP A 466 -24.91 -1.28 37.97
N GLU A 467 -23.69 -1.04 37.49
CA GLU A 467 -22.55 -1.94 37.70
C GLU A 467 -22.08 -1.93 39.16
N TRP A 468 -22.10 -0.79 39.85
CA TRP A 468 -21.84 -0.75 41.30
C TRP A 468 -22.89 -1.55 42.08
N VAL A 469 -24.16 -1.48 41.70
CA VAL A 469 -25.21 -2.30 42.33
C VAL A 469 -24.98 -3.78 42.06
N MET A 470 -24.53 -4.18 40.87
CA MET A 470 -24.15 -5.58 40.60
C MET A 470 -22.97 -6.02 41.48
N TYR A 471 -21.92 -5.20 41.59
CA TYR A 471 -20.78 -5.49 42.47
C TYR A 471 -21.19 -5.71 43.94
N GLU A 472 -22.08 -4.89 44.49
CA GLU A 472 -22.56 -5.09 45.87
C GLU A 472 -23.46 -6.32 46.00
N ARG A 473 -24.13 -6.77 44.92
CA ARG A 473 -24.89 -8.04 44.93
C ARG A 473 -23.98 -9.26 44.99
N GLU A 474 -22.80 -9.18 44.41
CA GLU A 474 -21.83 -10.28 44.39
C GLU A 474 -21.06 -10.40 45.72
N ILE A 475 -20.67 -9.27 46.32
CA ILE A 475 -19.70 -9.24 47.44
C ILE A 475 -20.29 -8.61 48.72
N GLY A 476 -21.26 -7.71 48.58
CA GLY A 476 -21.78 -6.90 49.67
C GLY A 476 -22.89 -7.57 50.48
N THR A 477 -23.24 -6.93 51.61
CA THR A 477 -24.42 -7.32 52.39
C THR A 477 -25.69 -6.69 51.82
N ILE A 478 -26.86 -7.19 52.24
CA ILE A 478 -28.14 -6.58 51.84
C ILE A 478 -28.25 -5.10 52.23
N ASP A 479 -27.67 -4.72 53.37
CA ASP A 479 -27.60 -3.32 53.83
C ASP A 479 -26.69 -2.48 52.92
N ASP A 480 -25.57 -3.02 52.47
CA ASP A 480 -24.68 -2.36 51.50
C ASP A 480 -25.37 -2.15 50.15
N ILE A 481 -26.13 -3.14 49.66
CA ILE A 481 -26.92 -3.04 48.42
C ILE A 481 -27.96 -1.93 48.55
N LEU A 482 -28.72 -1.89 49.64
CA LEU A 482 -29.73 -0.87 49.88
C LEU A 482 -29.13 0.53 49.95
N LYS A 483 -28.00 0.68 50.68
CA LYS A 483 -27.24 1.94 50.76
C LYS A 483 -26.68 2.35 49.39
N CYS A 484 -26.18 1.41 48.60
CA CYS A 484 -25.67 1.65 47.25
C CYS A 484 -26.78 2.13 46.30
N VAL A 485 -27.91 1.43 46.26
CA VAL A 485 -29.08 1.81 45.44
C VAL A 485 -29.59 3.20 45.81
N GLN A 486 -29.66 3.52 47.11
CA GLN A 486 -30.07 4.83 47.58
C GLN A 486 -29.10 5.94 47.12
N LYS A 487 -27.79 5.74 47.30
CA LYS A 487 -26.76 6.69 46.85
C LYS A 487 -26.75 6.88 45.33
N CYS A 488 -26.94 5.80 44.57
CA CYS A 488 -27.03 5.87 43.11
C CYS A 488 -28.25 6.71 42.67
N LYS A 489 -29.41 6.49 43.29
CA LYS A 489 -30.63 7.27 43.01
C LYS A 489 -30.45 8.75 43.35
N GLU A 490 -29.83 9.07 44.48
CA GLU A 490 -29.57 10.45 44.90
C GLU A 490 -28.62 11.17 43.94
N LYS A 491 -27.51 10.53 43.56
CA LYS A 491 -26.54 11.13 42.64
C LYS A 491 -27.07 11.31 41.23
N VAL A 492 -27.80 10.32 40.69
CA VAL A 492 -28.41 10.40 39.35
C VAL A 492 -29.54 11.43 39.31
N LYS A 493 -30.32 11.58 40.39
CA LYS A 493 -31.40 12.58 40.49
C LYS A 493 -30.85 14.00 40.63
N TYR A 494 -29.87 14.22 41.51
CA TYR A 494 -29.24 15.53 41.74
C TYR A 494 -28.58 16.08 40.46
N ILE A 495 -27.96 15.22 39.64
CA ILE A 495 -27.34 15.63 38.38
C ILE A 495 -28.39 15.94 37.30
N ARG A 496 -29.54 15.24 37.30
CA ARG A 496 -30.69 15.57 36.43
C ARG A 496 -31.23 16.96 36.74
N GLU A 497 -31.28 17.32 38.02
CA GLU A 497 -31.66 18.65 38.49
C GLU A 497 -30.57 19.70 38.19
N ASP A 498 -29.28 19.37 38.34
CA ASP A 498 -28.13 20.24 38.01
C ASP A 498 -27.99 20.53 36.49
N THR A 499 -28.30 19.55 35.64
CA THR A 499 -28.34 19.72 34.17
C THR A 499 -29.51 20.63 33.76
N LEU A 500 -30.62 20.57 34.51
CA LEU A 500 -31.78 21.45 34.33
C LEU A 500 -31.56 22.86 34.91
N THR A 501 -30.66 23.06 35.87
CA THR A 501 -30.29 24.39 36.40
C THR A 501 -29.16 25.03 35.60
N GLN A 502 -28.14 24.30 35.14
CA GLN A 502 -27.09 24.82 34.24
C GLN A 502 -27.66 25.28 32.89
N SER A 503 -28.69 24.60 32.38
CA SER A 503 -29.45 25.05 31.19
C SER A 503 -30.33 26.27 31.45
N LYS A 504 -30.72 26.54 32.71
CA LYS A 504 -31.44 27.74 33.14
C LYS A 504 -30.49 28.91 33.44
N ASP A 505 -29.31 28.68 34.00
CA ASP A 505 -28.30 29.72 34.25
C ASP A 505 -27.59 30.17 32.98
N SER A 506 -27.39 29.27 32.01
CA SER A 506 -26.95 29.64 30.64
C SER A 506 -28.00 30.47 29.90
N LYS A 507 -29.28 30.31 30.25
CA LYS A 507 -30.40 31.16 29.80
C LYS A 507 -30.43 32.50 30.54
N ARG A 508 -30.25 32.50 31.87
CA ARG A 508 -30.21 33.72 32.70
C ARG A 508 -29.05 34.66 32.35
N LYS A 509 -27.85 34.12 32.02
CA LYS A 509 -26.74 34.93 31.50
C LYS A 509 -27.01 35.54 30.13
N PHE A 510 -27.87 34.92 29.33
CA PHE A 510 -28.32 35.45 28.05
C PHE A 510 -29.46 36.47 28.25
N ASP A 511 -30.26 36.31 29.31
CA ASP A 511 -31.41 37.16 29.63
C ASP A 511 -31.04 38.41 30.49
N GLU A 512 -29.84 38.47 31.11
CA GLU A 512 -29.37 39.64 31.88
C GLU A 512 -28.83 40.79 31.01
N GLU A 513 -28.45 40.54 29.75
CA GLU A 513 -27.96 41.59 28.83
C GLU A 513 -29.08 42.37 28.12
N ASP A 514 -30.32 41.87 28.06
CA ASP A 514 -31.40 42.46 27.24
C ASP A 514 -32.66 42.85 28.05
N GLY A 515 -32.47 43.62 29.12
CA GLY A 515 -33.52 44.00 30.07
C GLY A 515 -33.84 45.50 30.21
N LYS A 516 -34.00 46.26 29.12
CA LYS A 516 -34.75 47.55 29.14
C LYS A 516 -35.75 47.59 27.98
N TYR A 517 -37.02 47.28 28.27
CA TYR A 517 -38.18 48.18 28.10
C TYR A 517 -39.50 47.40 28.29
N ASN A 518 -40.45 48.11 28.90
CA ASN A 518 -41.71 47.62 29.47
C ASN A 518 -42.70 46.98 28.48
N GLN A 519 -43.38 45.95 28.97
CA GLN A 519 -44.63 45.39 28.45
C GLN A 519 -45.80 46.40 28.45
N PRO A 520 -46.90 46.06 27.76
CA PRO A 520 -48.13 45.85 28.51
C PRO A 520 -48.88 44.53 28.19
N LYS A 521 -48.98 43.72 29.25
CA LYS A 521 -50.12 42.97 29.82
C LYS A 521 -51.26 42.38 28.95
N ARG A 522 -51.34 41.04 29.12
CA ARG A 522 -52.49 40.17 29.51
C ARG A 522 -53.65 39.97 28.52
N HIS A 523 -54.02 38.70 28.28
CA HIS A 523 -55.04 37.97 29.04
C HIS A 523 -54.87 36.44 28.90
N LYS A 524 -55.26 35.71 29.95
CA LYS A 524 -55.21 34.24 30.12
C LYS A 524 -56.51 33.58 29.64
N VAL A 525 -56.40 32.26 29.41
CA VAL A 525 -57.35 31.12 29.61
C VAL A 525 -57.31 30.29 28.32
N GLY A 526 -57.11 28.97 28.24
CA GLY A 526 -57.09 27.83 29.15
C GLY A 526 -57.49 26.60 28.30
N GLY A 527 -56.91 25.41 28.49
CA GLY A 527 -57.47 24.15 27.97
C GLY A 527 -56.68 23.39 26.89
N VAL A 528 -56.07 22.27 27.31
CA VAL A 528 -55.92 20.92 26.69
C VAL A 528 -55.91 20.75 25.15
N HIS A 529 -54.84 20.11 24.67
CA HIS A 529 -54.60 19.48 23.33
C HIS A 529 -55.83 18.77 22.72
N PRO A 530 -55.99 18.62 21.36
CA PRO A 530 -54.95 18.09 20.46
C PRO A 530 -54.99 18.51 18.96
N LYS A 531 -54.01 17.97 18.20
CA LYS A 531 -53.94 17.76 16.73
C LYS A 531 -53.59 18.93 15.79
N TYR A 532 -52.56 18.62 14.98
CA TYR A 532 -52.14 19.19 13.70
C TYR A 532 -53.31 19.29 12.69
N ASN A 533 -53.36 20.33 11.83
CA ASN A 533 -52.61 20.35 10.56
C ASN A 533 -52.72 21.70 9.80
N SER A 534 -51.62 22.06 9.13
CA SER A 534 -51.47 22.69 7.80
C SER A 534 -52.35 23.92 7.42
N GLU A 535 -51.80 25.07 7.04
CA GLU A 535 -51.35 25.50 5.69
C GLU A 535 -51.28 27.04 5.74
N SER A 536 -50.57 27.85 4.93
CA SER A 536 -49.54 27.72 3.90
C SER A 536 -49.18 29.16 3.44
N LYS A 537 -47.94 29.37 2.95
CA LYS A 537 -47.48 30.36 1.93
C LYS A 537 -47.52 31.87 2.33
N GLN A 538 -46.59 32.77 1.97
CA GLN A 538 -45.49 32.79 1.00
C GLN A 538 -44.61 34.07 1.20
N LYS A 539 -43.27 33.95 0.97
CA LYS A 539 -42.29 34.90 0.34
C LYS A 539 -42.04 36.30 0.97
N ASP A 540 -40.86 36.94 1.01
CA ASP A 540 -39.60 36.97 0.21
C ASP A 540 -38.34 37.23 1.11
N VAL A 541 -37.18 36.54 0.96
CA VAL A 541 -35.88 36.93 0.32
C VAL A 541 -35.32 38.31 0.78
N SER A 542 -34.20 38.49 1.52
CA SER A 542 -32.80 38.09 1.27
C SER A 542 -31.85 38.29 2.49
N MET A 543 -30.89 37.34 2.64
CA MET A 543 -29.51 37.39 3.18
C MET A 543 -29.16 37.91 4.60
N LYS A 544 -28.94 36.96 5.53
CA LYS A 544 -27.81 36.94 6.49
C LYS A 544 -27.53 35.49 6.93
N GLU A 545 -26.27 35.09 6.83
CA GLU A 545 -25.78 33.72 7.04
C GLU A 545 -25.84 33.32 8.53
N SER A 546 -26.70 32.36 8.88
CA SER A 546 -26.90 31.86 10.24
C SER A 546 -26.53 30.37 10.36
N ARG A 547 -25.74 30.04 11.38
CA ARG A 547 -25.28 28.71 11.78
C ARG A 547 -26.42 27.67 11.75
N ARG A 548 -26.20 26.56 11.03
CA ARG A 548 -27.16 25.45 10.92
C ARG A 548 -27.24 24.65 12.22
N PRO A 549 -28.44 24.23 12.67
CA PRO A 549 -28.60 23.29 13.78
C PRO A 549 -28.07 21.88 13.40
N PRO A 550 -27.67 21.04 14.39
CA PRO A 550 -27.09 19.72 14.13
C PRO A 550 -28.09 18.81 13.39
N ALA A 551 -27.64 18.21 12.28
CA ALA A 551 -28.45 17.31 11.47
C ALA A 551 -28.79 16.02 12.25
N LYS A 552 -30.08 15.64 12.29
CA LYS A 552 -30.56 14.41 12.94
C LYS A 552 -30.02 13.18 12.21
N VAL A 553 -29.31 12.31 12.92
CA VAL A 553 -28.84 11.01 12.41
C VAL A 553 -30.04 10.08 12.19
N ARG A 554 -30.28 9.63 10.96
CA ARG A 554 -31.29 8.62 10.59
C ARG A 554 -30.62 7.26 10.42
N ASN A 555 -30.98 6.29 11.24
CA ASN A 555 -30.44 4.93 11.15
C ASN A 555 -31.22 4.09 10.12
N PRO A 556 -30.64 2.99 9.59
CA PRO A 556 -31.39 2.00 8.83
C PRO A 556 -32.56 1.45 9.65
N PRO A 557 -33.70 1.11 9.02
CA PRO A 557 -34.84 0.53 9.75
C PRO A 557 -34.46 -0.84 10.33
N THR A 558 -34.78 -1.08 11.60
CA THR A 558 -34.45 -2.32 12.34
C THR A 558 -35.44 -3.45 12.10
N ASP A 559 -36.68 -3.14 11.70
CA ASP A 559 -37.71 -4.11 11.36
C ASP A 559 -38.25 -3.82 9.95
N ILE A 560 -37.75 -4.56 8.96
CA ILE A 560 -38.06 -4.37 7.54
C ILE A 560 -38.83 -5.59 7.03
N ASP A 561 -40.03 -5.35 6.51
CA ASP A 561 -40.75 -6.31 5.67
C ASP A 561 -40.05 -6.39 4.30
N THR A 562 -39.27 -7.46 4.10
CA THR A 562 -38.46 -7.67 2.90
C THR A 562 -39.28 -7.91 1.63
N GLU A 563 -40.56 -8.30 1.75
CA GLU A 563 -41.43 -8.56 0.60
C GLU A 563 -42.04 -7.27 0.06
N LYS A 564 -42.25 -6.28 0.93
CA LYS A 564 -42.83 -4.98 0.57
C LYS A 564 -41.80 -3.85 0.45
N THR A 565 -40.54 -4.11 0.78
CA THR A 565 -39.48 -3.10 0.78
C THR A 565 -38.46 -3.34 -0.32
N VAL A 566 -38.09 -2.28 -1.02
CA VAL A 566 -37.07 -2.28 -2.08
C VAL A 566 -35.85 -1.48 -1.62
N PHE A 567 -34.66 -1.97 -1.97
CA PHE A 567 -33.40 -1.30 -1.70
C PHE A 567 -32.94 -0.51 -2.92
N LEU A 568 -32.67 0.78 -2.70
CA LEU A 568 -32.19 1.70 -3.73
C LEU A 568 -30.72 2.05 -3.46
N SER A 569 -29.88 2.10 -4.49
CA SER A 569 -28.48 2.54 -4.38
C SER A 569 -27.99 3.24 -5.65
N ASN A 570 -26.76 3.79 -5.60
CA ASN A 570 -26.10 4.48 -6.72
C ASN A 570 -26.66 5.86 -7.09
N PHE A 571 -27.13 6.62 -6.10
CA PHE A 571 -27.51 8.03 -6.22
C PHE A 571 -26.54 8.94 -5.45
N VAL A 572 -26.56 10.25 -5.74
CA VAL A 572 -25.69 11.23 -5.08
C VAL A 572 -26.22 11.61 -3.68
N PRO A 573 -25.35 11.95 -2.70
CA PRO A 573 -25.80 12.32 -1.35
C PRO A 573 -26.77 13.51 -1.29
N LYS A 574 -26.85 14.30 -2.36
CA LYS A 574 -27.75 15.44 -2.49
C LYS A 574 -29.21 15.03 -2.72
N VAL A 575 -29.45 13.80 -3.18
CA VAL A 575 -30.81 13.32 -3.47
C VAL A 575 -31.65 13.28 -2.20
N THR A 576 -32.83 13.90 -2.28
CA THR A 576 -33.76 14.03 -1.16
C THR A 576 -34.91 13.04 -1.26
N GLU A 577 -35.59 12.82 -0.13
CA GLU A 577 -36.81 12.01 -0.05
C GLU A 577 -37.88 12.47 -1.06
N THR A 578 -37.93 13.78 -1.36
CA THR A 578 -38.89 14.36 -2.31
C THR A 578 -38.68 13.90 -3.75
N GLU A 579 -37.44 13.64 -4.16
CA GLU A 579 -37.12 13.17 -5.51
C GLU A 579 -37.47 11.69 -5.65
N PHE A 580 -37.26 10.89 -4.60
CA PHE A 580 -37.75 9.52 -4.59
C PHE A 580 -39.28 9.43 -4.57
N LYS A 581 -39.99 10.34 -3.89
CA LYS A 581 -41.47 10.40 -3.95
C LYS A 581 -42.00 10.74 -5.34
N LYS A 582 -41.26 11.51 -6.15
CA LYS A 582 -41.62 11.76 -7.56
C LYS A 582 -41.46 10.52 -8.42
N LEU A 583 -40.40 9.74 -8.19
CA LEU A 583 -40.12 8.51 -8.93
C LEU A 583 -41.01 7.33 -8.50
N PHE A 584 -41.38 7.29 -7.21
CA PHE A 584 -42.17 6.24 -6.59
C PHE A 584 -43.36 6.87 -5.83
N PRO A 585 -44.38 7.38 -6.55
CA PRO A 585 -45.52 8.05 -5.92
C PRO A 585 -46.34 7.13 -5.01
N ASN A 586 -46.29 5.81 -5.23
CA ASN A 586 -46.98 4.82 -4.40
C ASN A 586 -46.16 4.37 -3.18
N ALA A 587 -45.00 4.99 -2.91
CA ALA A 587 -44.19 4.67 -1.75
C ALA A 587 -44.89 5.11 -0.45
N LYS A 588 -45.07 4.15 0.47
CA LYS A 588 -45.61 4.37 1.81
C LYS A 588 -44.62 5.12 2.70
N ASP A 589 -43.36 4.71 2.65
CA ASP A 589 -42.28 5.35 3.40
C ASP A 589 -40.95 5.25 2.65
N ILE A 590 -40.08 6.26 2.83
CA ILE A 590 -38.77 6.35 2.19
C ILE A 590 -37.73 6.74 3.23
N ILE A 591 -36.84 5.81 3.54
CA ILE A 591 -35.81 6.00 4.55
C ILE A 591 -34.45 6.09 3.86
N ILE A 592 -33.82 7.26 3.97
CA ILE A 592 -32.43 7.50 3.57
C ILE A 592 -31.58 7.57 4.85
N PRO A 593 -30.82 6.52 5.19
CA PRO A 593 -29.96 6.55 6.36
C PRO A 593 -28.88 7.62 6.23
N THR A 594 -28.44 8.20 7.33
CA THR A 594 -27.34 9.17 7.36
C THR A 594 -26.20 8.64 8.21
N ASP A 595 -24.99 9.15 7.99
CA ASP A 595 -23.84 8.88 8.87
C ASP A 595 -23.91 9.70 10.17
N ARG A 596 -22.95 9.48 11.10
CA ARG A 596 -22.83 10.20 12.39
C ARG A 596 -22.76 11.73 12.24
N LYS A 597 -22.35 12.22 11.07
CA LYS A 597 -22.30 13.65 10.70
C LYS A 597 -23.59 14.17 10.07
N GLY A 598 -24.65 13.34 9.98
CA GLY A 598 -25.93 13.67 9.36
C GLY A 598 -25.92 13.71 7.83
N ILE A 599 -24.84 13.23 7.20
CA ILE A 599 -24.70 13.16 5.74
C ILE A 599 -25.45 11.93 5.23
N PRO A 600 -26.37 12.05 4.25
CA PRO A 600 -27.08 10.90 3.66
C PRO A 600 -26.11 9.86 3.11
N LYS A 601 -26.37 8.59 3.42
CA LYS A 601 -25.71 7.45 2.79
C LYS A 601 -26.33 7.24 1.42
N ASN A 602 -25.52 6.79 0.45
CA ASN A 602 -25.90 6.65 -0.96
C ASN A 602 -26.80 5.42 -1.25
N PHE A 603 -27.66 5.07 -0.30
CA PHE A 603 -28.67 4.03 -0.41
C PHE A 603 -29.93 4.40 0.38
N ALA A 604 -31.07 3.89 -0.04
CA ALA A 604 -32.37 4.14 0.58
C ALA A 604 -33.23 2.88 0.62
N TYR A 605 -34.22 2.89 1.50
CA TYR A 605 -35.25 1.86 1.60
C TYR A 605 -36.59 2.48 1.25
N VAL A 606 -37.32 1.85 0.34
CA VAL A 606 -38.66 2.27 -0.07
C VAL A 606 -39.65 1.18 0.29
N LEU A 607 -40.57 1.49 1.20
CA LEU A 607 -41.64 0.60 1.62
C LEU A 607 -42.89 0.87 0.78
N PHE A 608 -43.50 -0.19 0.25
CA PHE A 608 -44.78 -0.15 -0.48
C PHE A 608 -45.92 -0.73 0.35
N GLU A 609 -47.17 -0.48 -0.06
CA GLU A 609 -48.33 -1.01 0.64
C GLU A 609 -48.50 -2.51 0.39
N THR A 610 -48.21 -2.95 -0.84
CA THR A 610 -48.33 -4.34 -1.29
C THR A 610 -47.00 -4.90 -1.82
N ALA A 611 -46.84 -6.23 -1.75
CA ALA A 611 -45.66 -6.92 -2.29
C ALA A 611 -45.60 -6.84 -3.83
N ASP A 612 -46.76 -6.73 -4.49
CA ASP A 612 -46.85 -6.59 -5.95
C ASP A 612 -46.27 -5.25 -6.43
N GLU A 613 -46.50 -4.16 -5.70
CA GLU A 613 -45.90 -2.85 -5.99
C GLU A 613 -44.38 -2.86 -5.85
N ALA A 614 -43.86 -3.57 -4.85
CA ALA A 614 -42.42 -3.79 -4.70
C ALA A 614 -41.86 -4.62 -5.86
N ALA A 615 -42.56 -5.66 -6.29
CA ALA A 615 -42.18 -6.51 -7.43
C ALA A 615 -42.19 -5.76 -8.77
N GLU A 616 -43.18 -4.90 -9.02
CA GLU A 616 -43.23 -4.01 -10.20
C GLU A 616 -42.10 -2.98 -10.17
N THR A 617 -41.78 -2.43 -9.00
CA THR A 617 -40.69 -1.46 -8.84
C THR A 617 -39.32 -2.09 -9.17
N LEU A 618 -39.10 -3.36 -8.82
CA LEU A 618 -37.88 -4.09 -9.19
C LEU A 618 -37.67 -4.23 -10.71
N LYS A 619 -38.74 -4.11 -11.52
CA LYS A 619 -38.64 -4.11 -12.99
C LYS A 619 -38.18 -2.77 -13.55
N ARG A 620 -38.26 -1.69 -12.75
CA ARG A 620 -37.81 -0.33 -13.11
C ARG A 620 -36.36 -0.04 -12.70
N ASP A 621 -35.52 -1.07 -12.64
CA ASP A 621 -34.09 -0.92 -12.38
C ASP A 621 -33.44 0.00 -13.42
N ARG A 622 -32.46 0.82 -12.99
CA ARG A 622 -31.73 1.81 -13.80
C ARG A 622 -32.48 3.08 -14.19
N LEU A 623 -33.57 3.42 -13.52
CA LEU A 623 -34.18 4.75 -13.67
C LEU A 623 -33.15 5.87 -13.42
N PRO A 624 -33.00 6.87 -14.31
CA PRO A 624 -32.03 7.93 -14.12
C PRO A 624 -32.45 8.90 -13.00
N ILE A 625 -31.52 9.21 -12.10
CA ILE A 625 -31.64 10.25 -11.08
C ILE A 625 -30.33 11.03 -11.00
N ASP A 626 -30.37 12.36 -11.16
CA ASP A 626 -29.19 13.23 -11.22
C ASP A 626 -28.07 12.71 -12.16
N GLY A 627 -28.45 12.20 -13.33
CA GLY A 627 -27.52 11.69 -14.34
C GLY A 627 -26.89 10.32 -14.01
N ARG A 628 -27.36 9.63 -12.96
CA ARG A 628 -26.95 8.26 -12.59
C ARG A 628 -28.07 7.25 -12.71
N PRO A 629 -27.79 6.01 -13.13
CA PRO A 629 -28.78 4.93 -13.07
C PRO A 629 -28.99 4.51 -11.61
N LEU A 630 -30.22 4.66 -11.11
CA LEU A 630 -30.64 4.17 -9.80
C LEU A 630 -30.68 2.64 -9.82
N PHE A 631 -29.98 1.99 -8.89
CA PHE A 631 -30.01 0.53 -8.77
C PHE A 631 -31.10 0.10 -7.80
N ILE A 632 -32.04 -0.69 -8.30
CA ILE A 632 -33.22 -1.15 -7.57
C ILE A 632 -33.10 -2.66 -7.34
N SER A 633 -32.95 -3.08 -6.09
CA SER A 633 -32.79 -4.49 -5.71
C SER A 633 -33.70 -4.92 -4.57
N LYS A 634 -33.90 -6.23 -4.43
CA LYS A 634 -34.69 -6.80 -3.33
C LYS A 634 -34.05 -6.44 -1.99
N CYS A 635 -34.86 -6.02 -1.03
CA CYS A 635 -34.38 -5.78 0.32
C CYS A 635 -34.08 -7.11 1.01
N GLN A 636 -32.88 -7.24 1.58
CA GLN A 636 -32.45 -8.45 2.30
C GLN A 636 -31.89 -8.07 3.68
N LYS A 637 -32.30 -8.83 4.70
CA LYS A 637 -31.91 -8.63 6.12
C LYS A 637 -30.42 -8.92 6.34
N ASP A 638 -29.90 -9.96 5.70
CA ASP A 638 -28.48 -10.32 5.79
C ASP A 638 -27.67 -9.64 4.68
N ARG A 639 -26.51 -9.06 5.04
CA ARG A 639 -25.59 -8.40 4.11
C ARG A 639 -24.85 -9.42 3.23
N THR A 640 -24.68 -10.66 3.69
CA THR A 640 -23.95 -11.73 3.00
C THR A 640 -24.77 -12.38 1.87
N GLN A 641 -26.09 -12.31 1.95
CA GLN A 641 -27.01 -12.87 0.95
C GLN A 641 -27.27 -11.90 -0.23
N ARG A 642 -26.76 -10.65 -0.11
CA ARG A 642 -26.87 -9.61 -1.13
C ARG A 642 -26.00 -9.99 -2.32
N GLN A 643 -26.60 -10.66 -3.30
CA GLN A 643 -25.90 -10.86 -4.57
C GLN A 643 -25.68 -9.50 -5.25
N PRO A 644 -24.43 -9.12 -5.57
CA PRO A 644 -24.17 -7.97 -6.41
C PRO A 644 -24.64 -8.31 -7.83
N VAL A 645 -25.93 -8.11 -8.11
CA VAL A 645 -26.48 -8.35 -9.44
C VAL A 645 -26.05 -7.20 -10.35
N PHE A 646 -24.78 -7.22 -10.77
CA PHE A 646 -24.27 -6.37 -11.84
C PHE A 646 -24.90 -6.85 -13.15
N LYS A 647 -26.11 -6.36 -13.45
CA LYS A 647 -26.86 -6.67 -14.68
C LYS A 647 -26.42 -5.77 -15.83
N TYR A 648 -25.18 -5.87 -16.31
CA TYR A 648 -24.88 -5.30 -17.63
C TYR A 648 -25.13 -6.36 -18.68
N SER A 649 -25.79 -5.99 -19.77
CA SER A 649 -25.70 -6.73 -21.02
C SER A 649 -24.24 -6.72 -21.46
N GLY A 650 -23.54 -7.85 -21.40
CA GLY A 650 -22.22 -8.02 -22.03
C GLY A 650 -22.29 -8.04 -23.58
N LYS A 651 -23.35 -7.46 -24.15
CA LYS A 651 -23.53 -7.38 -25.59
C LYS A 651 -22.82 -6.13 -26.07
N PHE A 652 -22.09 -6.26 -27.17
CA PHE A 652 -21.49 -5.15 -27.90
C PHE A 652 -22.59 -4.14 -28.27
N GLU A 653 -22.47 -2.91 -27.80
CA GLU A 653 -23.41 -1.82 -28.07
C GLU A 653 -22.80 -0.93 -29.15
N GLY A 654 -23.02 -1.31 -30.41
CA GLY A 654 -22.44 -0.64 -31.58
C GLY A 654 -22.88 0.82 -31.79
N ASN A 655 -23.85 1.31 -31.03
CA ASN A 655 -24.38 2.66 -31.10
C ASN A 655 -24.00 3.50 -29.86
N LYS A 656 -23.10 3.00 -29.01
CA LYS A 656 -22.63 3.69 -27.80
C LYS A 656 -21.12 3.87 -27.83
N LEU A 657 -20.66 5.09 -27.55
CA LEU A 657 -19.24 5.41 -27.41
C LEU A 657 -18.84 5.53 -25.94
N PHE A 658 -17.60 5.15 -25.66
CA PHE A 658 -16.91 5.38 -24.41
C PHE A 658 -15.83 6.46 -24.63
N VAL A 659 -15.94 7.56 -23.88
CA VAL A 659 -15.07 8.74 -23.98
C VAL A 659 -14.23 8.81 -22.72
N LYS A 660 -12.91 8.73 -22.82
CA LYS A 660 -11.94 8.78 -21.71
C LYS A 660 -11.05 10.01 -21.84
N GLY A 661 -10.55 10.54 -20.71
CA GLY A 661 -9.61 11.67 -20.71
C GLY A 661 -10.28 13.04 -20.65
N LEU A 662 -11.57 13.11 -20.28
CA LEU A 662 -12.27 14.38 -20.11
C LEU A 662 -11.70 15.17 -18.91
N PRO A 663 -11.49 16.49 -19.04
CA PRO A 663 -11.06 17.32 -17.91
C PRO A 663 -12.03 17.23 -16.73
N LYS A 664 -11.50 17.18 -15.50
CA LYS A 664 -12.32 16.99 -14.28
C LYS A 664 -13.34 18.11 -14.01
N HIS A 665 -13.17 19.28 -14.61
CA HIS A 665 -14.09 20.41 -14.49
C HIS A 665 -15.20 20.42 -15.56
N TYR A 666 -15.18 19.48 -16.53
CA TYR A 666 -16.24 19.38 -17.55
C TYR A 666 -17.49 18.72 -16.96
N ASN A 667 -18.64 19.38 -17.14
CA ASN A 667 -19.96 18.87 -16.76
C ASN A 667 -20.64 18.16 -17.95
N LYS A 668 -21.82 17.58 -17.71
CA LYS A 668 -22.59 16.85 -18.76
C LYS A 668 -22.84 17.74 -19.99
N GLU A 669 -23.21 19.00 -19.78
CA GLU A 669 -23.52 19.97 -20.83
C GLU A 669 -22.34 20.20 -21.79
N ARG A 670 -21.12 20.34 -21.26
CA ARG A 670 -19.91 20.49 -22.09
C ARG A 670 -19.63 19.27 -22.95
N VAL A 671 -19.88 18.07 -22.44
CA VAL A 671 -19.71 16.84 -23.21
C VAL A 671 -20.82 16.73 -24.27
N GLU A 672 -22.06 17.13 -23.95
CA GLU A 672 -23.12 17.24 -24.93
C GLU A 672 -22.77 18.22 -26.06
N GLU A 673 -22.20 19.39 -25.75
CA GLU A 673 -21.74 20.37 -26.76
C GLU A 673 -20.74 19.76 -27.75
N ILE A 674 -19.80 18.93 -27.27
CA ILE A 674 -18.79 18.28 -28.11
C ILE A 674 -19.42 17.28 -29.09
N PHE A 675 -20.39 16.48 -28.61
CA PHE A 675 -20.98 15.39 -29.39
C PHE A 675 -22.29 15.76 -30.11
N LYS A 676 -22.86 16.94 -29.84
CA LYS A 676 -24.07 17.47 -30.48
C LYS A 676 -23.98 17.58 -32.01
N PRO A 677 -22.84 18.01 -32.63
CA PRO A 677 -22.70 18.02 -34.08
C PRO A 677 -22.87 16.65 -34.74
N TYR A 678 -22.65 15.57 -33.97
CA TYR A 678 -22.74 14.19 -34.42
C TYR A 678 -24.02 13.48 -33.99
N LYS A 679 -25.07 14.24 -33.60
CA LYS A 679 -26.41 13.73 -33.23
C LYS A 679 -26.42 12.77 -32.02
N ALA A 680 -25.66 13.08 -30.98
CA ALA A 680 -25.77 12.37 -29.70
C ALA A 680 -27.21 12.47 -29.12
N ILE A 681 -27.75 11.34 -28.68
CA ILE A 681 -29.07 11.21 -28.03
C ILE A 681 -28.99 11.46 -26.54
N ASP A 682 -28.02 10.82 -25.87
CA ASP A 682 -27.81 10.97 -24.43
C ASP A 682 -26.33 10.92 -24.11
N VAL A 683 -25.94 11.68 -23.09
CA VAL A 683 -24.60 11.71 -22.54
C VAL A 683 -24.67 11.35 -21.06
N ARG A 684 -23.95 10.30 -20.70
CA ARG A 684 -23.81 9.85 -19.32
C ARG A 684 -22.39 10.08 -18.83
N LEU A 685 -22.20 11.19 -18.12
CA LEU A 685 -20.94 11.50 -17.44
C LEU A 685 -20.78 10.63 -16.18
N VAL A 686 -19.67 9.90 -16.07
CA VAL A 686 -19.43 9.07 -14.90
C VAL A 686 -18.80 9.91 -13.80
N THR A 687 -19.43 9.89 -12.63
CA THR A 687 -19.04 10.73 -11.48
C THR A 687 -18.66 9.86 -10.26
N ARG A 688 -17.76 10.36 -9.41
CA ARG A 688 -17.35 9.81 -8.11
C ARG A 688 -18.45 10.00 -7.08
N PHE A 689 -18.41 9.29 -5.96
CA PHE A 689 -19.45 9.33 -4.91
C PHE A 689 -19.83 10.75 -4.41
N ASN A 690 -18.91 11.71 -4.46
CA ASN A 690 -19.12 13.12 -4.10
C ASN A 690 -19.76 13.98 -5.22
N GLY A 691 -20.02 13.41 -6.39
CA GLY A 691 -20.59 14.09 -7.56
C GLY A 691 -19.56 14.57 -8.59
N GLU A 692 -18.26 14.50 -8.28
CA GLU A 692 -17.21 14.97 -9.19
C GLU A 692 -17.01 14.06 -10.42
N PRO A 693 -16.74 14.58 -11.62
CA PRO A 693 -16.46 13.77 -12.80
C PRO A 693 -15.24 12.86 -12.64
N ARG A 694 -15.35 11.59 -13.06
CA ARG A 694 -14.21 10.65 -13.13
C ARG A 694 -13.32 10.85 -14.35
N GLY A 695 -13.67 11.78 -15.23
CA GLY A 695 -12.95 12.06 -16.49
C GLY A 695 -13.30 11.09 -17.63
N PHE A 696 -14.46 10.43 -17.57
CA PHE A 696 -14.98 9.64 -18.68
C PHE A 696 -16.51 9.66 -18.76
N ALA A 697 -17.05 9.48 -19.96
CA ALA A 697 -18.46 9.52 -20.28
C ALA A 697 -18.86 8.41 -21.25
N TYR A 698 -20.14 8.08 -21.29
CA TYR A 698 -20.75 7.27 -22.34
C TYR A 698 -21.67 8.17 -23.18
N VAL A 699 -21.62 8.02 -24.50
CA VAL A 699 -22.45 8.79 -25.42
C VAL A 699 -23.25 7.83 -26.29
N ASP A 700 -24.57 7.97 -26.25
CA ASP A 700 -25.52 7.14 -26.99
C ASP A 700 -25.94 7.84 -28.29
N PHE A 701 -25.98 7.08 -29.39
CA PHE A 701 -26.37 7.54 -30.73
C PHE A 701 -27.57 6.76 -31.26
N ALA A 702 -28.31 7.39 -32.18
CA ALA A 702 -29.45 6.76 -32.85
C ALA A 702 -29.01 5.59 -33.74
N THR A 703 -27.87 5.75 -34.41
CA THR A 703 -27.35 4.80 -35.38
C THR A 703 -25.87 4.48 -35.11
N VAL A 704 -25.44 3.30 -35.53
CA VAL A 704 -24.03 2.86 -35.49
C VAL A 704 -23.14 3.75 -36.39
N GLU A 705 -23.73 4.29 -37.46
CA GLU A 705 -23.05 5.17 -38.41
C GLU A 705 -22.70 6.53 -37.78
N ASP A 706 -23.66 7.14 -37.07
CA ASP A 706 -23.44 8.40 -36.33
C ASP A 706 -22.38 8.20 -35.22
N ALA A 707 -22.39 7.06 -34.53
CA ALA A 707 -21.38 6.72 -33.52
C ALA A 707 -19.97 6.57 -34.13
N ASN A 708 -19.82 5.88 -35.26
CA ASN A 708 -18.53 5.74 -35.93
C ASN A 708 -18.01 7.08 -36.49
N LEU A 709 -18.90 7.94 -36.99
CA LEU A 709 -18.55 9.28 -37.47
C LEU A 709 -18.06 10.16 -36.31
N ALA A 710 -18.77 10.14 -35.18
CA ALA A 710 -18.34 10.84 -33.97
C ALA A 710 -16.96 10.32 -33.50
N MET A 711 -16.78 9.01 -33.41
CA MET A 711 -15.51 8.39 -32.99
C MET A 711 -14.33 8.83 -33.86
N LYS A 712 -14.45 8.74 -35.19
CA LYS A 712 -13.36 9.12 -36.11
C LYS A 712 -12.94 10.58 -36.00
N ASN A 713 -13.88 11.48 -35.69
CA ASN A 713 -13.62 12.91 -35.66
C ASN A 713 -13.27 13.46 -34.27
N THR A 714 -13.51 12.68 -33.21
CA THR A 714 -13.32 13.14 -31.82
C THR A 714 -12.29 12.34 -31.03
N ASP A 715 -11.87 11.16 -31.52
CA ASP A 715 -10.74 10.45 -30.93
C ASP A 715 -9.45 11.28 -31.08
N GLN A 716 -8.67 11.36 -30.01
CA GLN A 716 -7.47 12.19 -29.88
C GLN A 716 -7.69 13.72 -29.94
N MET A 717 -8.92 14.20 -29.79
CA MET A 717 -9.18 15.64 -29.71
C MET A 717 -8.57 16.24 -28.44
N ILE A 718 -7.90 17.39 -28.57
CA ILE A 718 -7.26 18.10 -27.46
C ILE A 718 -8.26 19.11 -26.85
N LEU A 719 -8.59 18.91 -25.57
CA LEU A 719 -9.43 19.78 -24.74
C LEU A 719 -8.57 20.45 -23.67
N GLY A 720 -7.94 21.59 -24.01
CA GLY A 720 -6.97 22.26 -23.15
C GLY A 720 -5.68 21.45 -23.03
N GLU A 721 -5.31 21.04 -21.81
CA GLU A 721 -4.14 20.18 -21.56
C GLU A 721 -4.46 18.66 -21.64
N HIS A 722 -5.70 18.29 -21.96
CA HIS A 722 -6.15 16.90 -21.92
C HIS A 722 -6.52 16.39 -23.32
N THR A 723 -5.99 15.24 -23.72
CA THR A 723 -6.39 14.55 -24.95
C THR A 723 -7.46 13.51 -24.64
N ILE A 724 -8.61 13.58 -25.33
CA ILE A 724 -9.67 12.59 -25.16
C ILE A 724 -9.46 11.37 -26.07
N SER A 725 -9.81 10.19 -25.57
CA SER A 725 -9.89 8.96 -26.35
C SER A 725 -11.34 8.52 -26.47
N VAL A 726 -11.79 8.22 -27.67
CA VAL A 726 -13.17 7.84 -27.99
C VAL A 726 -13.16 6.48 -28.68
N ALA A 727 -13.82 5.50 -28.06
CA ALA A 727 -13.89 4.14 -28.59
C ALA A 727 -15.32 3.58 -28.51
N MET A 728 -15.61 2.57 -29.32
CA MET A 728 -16.88 1.82 -29.22
C MET A 728 -17.02 1.18 -27.84
N SER A 729 -18.20 1.29 -27.24
CA SER A 729 -18.46 0.76 -25.90
C SER A 729 -18.48 -0.76 -25.90
N ALA A 730 -17.35 -1.36 -25.52
CA ALA A 730 -17.18 -2.80 -25.30
C ALA A 730 -16.96 -3.11 -23.82
N PRO A 731 -18.04 -3.20 -23.00
CA PRO A 731 -17.88 -3.59 -21.60
C PRO A 731 -17.32 -5.02 -21.50
N PRO A 732 -16.35 -5.30 -20.62
CA PRO A 732 -15.71 -6.61 -20.53
C PRO A 732 -16.74 -7.71 -20.18
N ASN A 733 -16.71 -8.82 -20.93
CA ASN A 733 -17.53 -9.98 -20.63
C ASN A 733 -17.13 -10.59 -19.28
N LYS A 734 -18.08 -10.74 -18.36
CA LYS A 734 -17.89 -11.59 -17.17
C LYS A 734 -17.59 -13.01 -17.63
N ARG A 735 -16.39 -13.52 -17.34
CA ARG A 735 -16.05 -14.94 -17.47
C ARG A 735 -17.12 -15.77 -16.76
N LYS A 736 -17.89 -16.56 -17.51
CA LYS A 736 -18.56 -17.74 -16.98
C LYS A 736 -17.51 -18.84 -16.97
N GLU A 737 -17.23 -19.44 -15.81
CA GLU A 737 -16.51 -20.71 -15.78
C GLU A 737 -17.27 -21.76 -16.62
N PRO A 738 -16.55 -22.62 -17.36
CA PRO A 738 -17.08 -23.93 -17.70
C PRO A 738 -16.20 -25.09 -17.21
N LEU A 739 -16.91 -26.15 -16.76
CA LEU A 739 -16.46 -27.51 -16.41
C LEU A 739 -16.05 -28.35 -17.68
N PRO A 740 -15.52 -29.59 -17.55
CA PRO A 740 -14.32 -30.09 -18.24
C PRO A 740 -14.49 -30.83 -19.59
N VAL A 741 -13.40 -30.77 -20.39
CA VAL A 741 -12.80 -31.66 -21.42
C VAL A 741 -13.67 -32.33 -22.53
N SER A 742 -13.32 -32.06 -23.79
CA SER A 742 -13.14 -33.08 -24.88
C SER A 742 -12.26 -32.52 -26.02
N HIS A 743 -11.29 -33.31 -26.52
CA HIS A 743 -10.36 -32.96 -27.63
C HIS A 743 -10.92 -33.33 -29.04
N PRO A 744 -10.11 -33.32 -30.15
CA PRO A 744 -10.03 -32.35 -31.27
C PRO A 744 -10.52 -33.00 -32.62
N PRO A 745 -10.38 -32.47 -33.88
CA PRO A 745 -9.16 -32.03 -34.63
C PRO A 745 -9.40 -30.74 -35.49
N THR A 746 -8.49 -30.08 -36.23
CA THR A 746 -7.60 -30.58 -37.30
C THR A 746 -6.63 -29.49 -37.79
N VAL A 747 -5.38 -29.92 -37.98
CA VAL A 747 -4.24 -29.49 -38.81
C VAL A 747 -4.49 -28.49 -39.96
N ARG A 748 -3.60 -27.49 -40.09
CA ARG A 748 -2.97 -27.12 -41.38
C ARG A 748 -1.48 -26.75 -41.20
N ASN A 749 -0.64 -27.58 -41.80
CA ASN A 749 0.81 -27.43 -41.95
C ASN A 749 1.18 -26.53 -43.15
N SER A 750 2.27 -25.76 -43.02
CA SER A 750 3.32 -25.53 -44.04
C SER A 750 4.46 -24.70 -43.37
N LYS A 751 5.59 -25.29 -42.96
CA LYS A 751 6.88 -25.43 -43.72
C LYS A 751 7.28 -24.13 -44.47
N SER A 752 8.50 -23.57 -44.38
CA SER A 752 9.83 -24.14 -44.09
C SER A 752 10.93 -23.07 -43.93
N LYS A 753 11.96 -23.44 -43.15
CA LYS A 753 13.43 -23.25 -43.32
C LYS A 753 14.02 -21.86 -43.59
N LEU A 754 14.91 -21.43 -42.67
CA LEU A 754 16.31 -21.07 -42.97
C LEU A 754 17.20 -21.48 -41.77
N GLU A 755 18.05 -22.49 -41.99
CA GLU A 755 19.33 -22.72 -41.27
C GLU A 755 20.32 -21.66 -41.82
N ILE A 756 21.36 -21.13 -41.16
CA ILE A 756 22.64 -21.63 -40.58
C ILE A 756 23.41 -20.33 -40.12
N PRO A 757 24.62 -20.29 -39.48
CA PRO A 757 25.28 -21.03 -38.39
C PRO A 757 25.71 -20.16 -37.17
N PHE A 758 26.15 -20.87 -36.12
CA PHE A 758 27.10 -20.49 -35.08
C PHE A 758 28.37 -19.79 -35.60
N ILE A 759 28.76 -18.66 -34.96
CA ILE A 759 30.12 -18.26 -34.53
C ILE A 759 29.95 -17.12 -33.48
N PRO A 760 30.66 -17.14 -32.33
CA PRO A 760 30.59 -16.12 -31.27
C PRO A 760 31.06 -14.72 -31.72
N ARG A 761 30.41 -13.68 -31.16
CA ARG A 761 30.57 -12.25 -31.49
C ARG A 761 31.84 -11.56 -30.94
N SER A 762 32.89 -12.29 -30.62
CA SER A 762 34.19 -11.71 -30.29
C SER A 762 35.08 -11.77 -31.53
N VAL A 763 34.95 -10.74 -32.39
CA VAL A 763 35.89 -10.20 -33.39
C VAL A 763 35.06 -9.56 -34.51
N LYS A 764 34.82 -8.25 -34.40
CA LYS A 764 34.76 -7.29 -35.51
C LYS A 764 34.66 -5.87 -34.95
N VAL A 765 35.79 -5.19 -34.98
CA VAL A 765 35.90 -3.73 -34.91
C VAL A 765 35.11 -3.14 -36.08
N LYS A 766 34.23 -2.18 -35.81
CA LYS A 766 33.69 -1.28 -36.84
C LYS A 766 33.74 0.16 -36.35
N GLN A 767 34.48 0.94 -37.12
CA GLN A 767 34.63 2.38 -37.09
C GLN A 767 33.27 3.07 -37.30
N THR A 768 33.01 4.11 -36.52
CA THR A 768 31.90 5.06 -36.71
C THR A 768 32.45 6.38 -37.24
N GLU A 769 31.96 6.82 -38.39
CA GLU A 769 32.11 8.21 -38.86
C GLU A 769 30.83 9.02 -38.54
N PRO A 770 30.94 10.35 -38.37
CA PRO A 770 29.94 11.17 -37.71
C PRO A 770 28.88 11.71 -38.68
N LYS A 771 27.67 11.94 -38.17
CA LYS A 771 26.63 12.74 -38.86
C LYS A 771 26.23 13.93 -37.98
N GLU A 772 26.54 15.11 -38.47
CA GLU A 772 26.09 16.41 -37.97
C GLU A 772 24.60 16.64 -38.28
N VAL A 773 23.87 17.24 -37.33
CA VAL A 773 22.66 18.05 -37.56
C VAL A 773 22.53 19.09 -36.42
N PRO A 774 21.84 20.24 -36.63
CA PRO A 774 22.33 21.55 -36.22
C PRO A 774 21.72 22.00 -34.89
N ASN A 775 22.47 22.87 -34.23
CA ASN A 775 22.18 23.45 -32.92
C ASN A 775 21.00 24.44 -33.00
N ILE A 776 19.86 24.11 -32.39
CA ILE A 776 18.80 25.07 -32.04
C ILE A 776 18.46 24.82 -30.58
N SER A 777 18.71 25.82 -29.74
CA SER A 777 18.48 25.77 -28.30
C SER A 777 16.99 25.57 -27.98
N LYS A 778 16.70 24.46 -27.29
CA LYS A 778 15.36 24.18 -26.76
C LYS A 778 15.36 24.38 -25.26
N THR A 779 14.29 25.02 -24.77
CA THR A 779 14.07 25.38 -23.37
C THR A 779 13.72 24.17 -22.49
N ASN A 780 13.94 24.28 -21.18
CA ASN A 780 13.76 23.22 -20.17
C ASN A 780 12.40 22.49 -20.17
N ASP A 781 11.35 23.08 -20.75
CA ASP A 781 10.04 22.39 -20.91
C ASP A 781 10.04 21.33 -22.02
N ASP A 782 10.91 21.43 -23.02
CA ASP A 782 11.06 20.40 -24.06
C ASP A 782 11.80 19.17 -23.52
N PHE A 783 12.70 19.34 -22.53
CA PHE A 783 13.38 18.24 -21.85
C PHE A 783 12.44 17.42 -20.95
N ARG A 784 11.49 18.08 -20.28
CA ARG A 784 10.49 17.40 -19.44
C ARG A 784 9.53 16.51 -20.22
N LYS A 785 9.17 16.89 -21.44
CA LYS A 785 8.32 16.05 -22.31
C LYS A 785 9.06 14.84 -22.89
N MET A 786 10.39 14.89 -22.98
CA MET A 786 11.18 13.80 -23.52
C MET A 786 11.47 12.69 -22.49
N LEU A 787 11.37 13.00 -21.19
CA LEU A 787 11.60 12.08 -20.07
C LEU A 787 10.39 11.24 -19.67
N LEU A 788 9.20 11.46 -20.27
CA LEU A 788 7.96 10.78 -19.89
C LEU A 788 7.25 10.02 -21.02
N ASP A 789 7.95 9.70 -22.11
CA ASP A 789 7.50 8.69 -23.07
C ASP A 789 8.39 7.43 -23.01
N LYS A 790 8.05 6.55 -22.07
CA LYS A 790 7.63 5.16 -22.34
C LYS A 790 6.84 4.60 -21.17
#